data_AF-A0A2R6L6Z4-F1
#
_entry.id   AF-A0A2R6L6Z4-F1
#
_cell.length_a   1.000
_cell.length_b   1.000
_cell.length_c   1.000
_cell.angle_alpha   90.00
_cell.angle_beta   90.00
_cell.angle_gamma   90.00
#
_symmetry.space_group_name_H-M   'P 1'
#
loop_
_entity.id
_entity.type
_entity.pdbx_description
1 polymer ?
#
loop_
_entity_poly.entity_id
_entity_poly.type
_entity_poly.pdbx_seq_one_letter_code
_entity_poly.pdbx_strand_id
1 'polypeptide(L)'
;MGATGAAGAWYGTRDGGDDPAASNTPSASATATDTDAETDTETLEADVPEVVRRHAPELHFGRLEKWFPTDPREYLPDGEHDGPIPLAGFDALQGYSDDVRTGGRPPHPTVFYRCVSVSADVDALQYWLYSAFDQFTVNFHWHDWELLQVFVDSETGDPLVLSASAHSRKVPNNEVLDPNVPDDRRIGILSEVGSHSSATDVNETVRSFERLAGGVTRSDVTNDFLEAVRGTRLPFAYGLPRDEGARLPFVLPELDGHPLHRHPDLDLERGDFVDPAVTVSDWQGLPTPPDSIPFRAAGTVLTHPSSSTDGDVAYELAELSDVEDVISKFQGPQLSFQFRIPDYAEDQVAGHITDVGTPWKQERFDDPLSDVTDPDHRAELDGRRPEGLTDRVAGRVRWLRSGGDGTVDRLTDAAADALSERIPVSFGAPPAELAVRLASPDPVATVTNDGAFGLLRVEPGDHDLVVNGPGYAPVAERFSHDGGSVRVGADGTLGVVASEDAVRIRADGRDSTGIRRVTVVEDYAGHVYDGRPPRPDRVAVPVHRDGSYTLTIVDRNGRRGSYRFTPDDIDTDEGVYEPIDRTETGKLSLLRSLRAYLGDVRSLTTDLREADDGDTTERGPVARRVTRAIEAVDAAIADALERQAAAANEHVTEAIDHLAEAVDVLLDPETGGYGDAAITVLVRRLRTAIGRAETARSTGLADQ
;
A
#
# COMPACT_ATOMS: atom_id res chain seq x y z
N MET A 1 10.21 -34.06 -34.68
CA MET A 1 9.56 -34.31 -35.99
C MET A 1 8.59 -33.15 -36.22
N GLY A 2 8.65 -32.30 -37.24
CA GLY A 2 9.50 -32.23 -38.42
C GLY A 2 9.84 -30.77 -38.74
N ALA A 3 10.84 -30.61 -39.59
CA ALA A 3 11.45 -29.37 -40.02
C ALA A 3 10.89 -28.90 -41.36
N THR A 4 10.91 -27.58 -41.58
CA THR A 4 11.10 -26.85 -42.85
C THR A 4 11.26 -25.37 -42.44
N GLY A 5 12.30 -24.58 -42.74
CA GLY A 5 13.35 -24.67 -43.74
C GLY A 5 13.09 -23.67 -44.87
N ALA A 6 13.67 -22.46 -44.80
CA ALA A 6 13.98 -21.64 -45.97
C ALA A 6 15.07 -20.60 -45.62
N ALA A 7 16.15 -20.65 -46.39
CA ALA A 7 17.33 -19.80 -46.31
C ALA A 7 17.23 -18.63 -47.29
N GLY A 8 17.96 -17.54 -46.99
CA GLY A 8 18.22 -16.47 -47.93
C GLY A 8 19.40 -15.62 -47.44
N ALA A 9 20.60 -15.96 -47.90
CA ALA A 9 21.83 -15.18 -47.71
C ALA A 9 22.09 -14.31 -48.94
N TRP A 10 22.53 -13.07 -48.73
CA TRP A 10 23.38 -12.32 -49.67
C TRP A 10 24.44 -11.51 -48.91
N TYR A 11 25.69 -11.67 -49.36
CA TYR A 11 26.91 -10.88 -49.07
C TYR A 11 26.72 -9.40 -49.47
N GLY A 12 27.46 -8.38 -49.00
CA GLY A 12 28.64 -8.30 -48.15
C GLY A 12 29.27 -6.88 -48.21
N THR A 13 30.37 -6.73 -47.46
CA THR A 13 31.49 -5.77 -47.55
C THR A 13 31.36 -4.30 -47.11
N ARG A 14 32.16 -3.99 -46.07
CA ARG A 14 32.76 -2.68 -45.73
C ARG A 14 33.92 -2.34 -46.70
N ASP A 15 34.18 -1.05 -46.93
CA ASP A 15 35.38 -0.30 -46.46
C ASP A 15 35.73 0.93 -47.33
N GLY A 16 36.24 1.98 -46.64
CA GLY A 16 37.07 3.08 -47.17
C GLY A 16 36.29 4.22 -47.84
N GLY A 17 36.51 5.51 -47.56
CA GLY A 17 37.67 6.24 -47.07
C GLY A 17 37.74 7.57 -47.84
N ASP A 18 38.41 8.56 -47.25
CA ASP A 18 38.86 9.84 -47.84
C ASP A 18 37.92 11.08 -47.74
N ASP A 19 38.14 11.83 -46.66
CA ASP A 19 38.37 13.29 -46.68
C ASP A 19 39.66 13.58 -47.49
N PRO A 20 39.90 14.77 -48.11
CA PRO A 20 40.00 16.02 -47.33
C PRO A 20 39.77 17.36 -48.07
N ALA A 21 39.96 18.42 -47.27
CA ALA A 21 40.44 19.76 -47.62
C ALA A 21 39.37 20.77 -48.08
N ALA A 22 39.39 22.06 -47.72
CA ALA A 22 40.14 22.92 -46.79
C ALA A 22 39.75 24.34 -47.25
N SER A 23 39.63 25.33 -46.34
CA SER A 23 40.17 26.71 -46.53
C SER A 23 39.41 27.79 -45.75
N ASN A 24 40.12 28.33 -44.75
CA ASN A 24 40.30 29.74 -44.42
C ASN A 24 39.21 30.56 -43.70
N THR A 25 39.47 30.75 -42.40
CA THR A 25 39.31 31.98 -41.57
C THR A 25 40.04 33.19 -42.22
N PRO A 26 39.79 34.52 -41.94
CA PRO A 26 39.56 35.05 -40.59
C PRO A 26 38.80 36.41 -40.37
N SER A 27 38.50 36.68 -39.08
CA SER A 27 38.54 37.95 -38.32
C SER A 27 37.53 39.11 -38.52
N ALA A 28 36.77 39.35 -37.44
CA ALA A 28 36.62 40.59 -36.64
C ALA A 28 35.81 41.83 -37.11
N SER A 29 34.86 42.18 -36.21
CA SER A 29 34.44 43.52 -35.73
C SER A 29 33.46 44.35 -36.56
N ALA A 30 32.23 44.55 -36.05
CA ALA A 30 31.74 45.85 -35.54
C ALA A 30 30.22 45.83 -35.18
N THR A 31 29.96 46.58 -34.11
CA THR A 31 28.77 47.05 -33.41
C THR A 31 27.47 47.37 -34.18
N ALA A 32 26.35 47.09 -33.47
CA ALA A 32 25.05 47.80 -33.37
C ALA A 32 24.11 47.88 -34.57
N THR A 33 22.89 47.34 -34.40
CA THR A 33 21.65 48.15 -34.29
C THR A 33 20.48 47.31 -33.82
N ASP A 34 19.72 47.86 -32.88
CA ASP A 34 18.36 47.47 -32.51
C ASP A 34 17.52 47.07 -33.71
N THR A 35 16.81 45.97 -33.58
CA THR A 35 15.48 45.84 -34.16
C THR A 35 14.72 44.87 -33.29
N ASP A 36 13.91 45.43 -32.40
CA ASP A 36 12.79 44.75 -31.78
C ASP A 36 11.97 44.09 -32.90
N ALA A 37 12.13 42.79 -33.04
CA ALA A 37 11.13 41.94 -33.65
C ALA A 37 10.24 41.47 -32.49
N GLU A 38 9.29 42.34 -32.11
CA GLU A 38 8.06 41.88 -31.48
C GLU A 38 7.53 40.73 -32.34
N THR A 39 7.70 39.52 -31.83
CA THR A 39 7.06 38.35 -32.41
C THR A 39 5.67 38.38 -31.80
N ASP A 40 4.73 38.96 -32.54
CA ASP A 40 3.31 39.00 -32.21
C ASP A 40 2.87 37.60 -31.73
N THR A 41 2.63 37.49 -30.43
CA THR A 41 2.02 36.34 -29.77
C THR A 41 0.51 36.58 -29.64
N GLU A 42 -0.10 37.26 -30.62
CA GLU A 42 -1.54 37.44 -30.72
C GLU A 42 -2.07 36.46 -31.77
N THR A 43 -2.60 35.30 -31.35
CA THR A 43 -3.82 34.62 -31.89
C THR A 43 -3.84 33.10 -31.64
N LEU A 44 -4.21 32.69 -30.42
CA LEU A 44 -4.87 31.39 -30.16
C LEU A 44 -5.89 31.46 -29.00
N GLU A 45 -5.88 32.50 -28.15
CA GLU A 45 -6.70 32.56 -26.93
C GLU A 45 -8.22 32.80 -27.12
N ALA A 46 -8.67 33.18 -28.32
CA ALA A 46 -10.03 33.69 -28.54
C ALA A 46 -11.14 32.61 -28.51
N ASP A 47 -10.78 31.32 -28.61
CA ASP A 47 -11.75 30.21 -28.74
C ASP A 47 -11.98 29.42 -27.44
N VAL A 48 -11.14 29.59 -26.40
CA VAL A 48 -11.32 28.89 -25.11
C VAL A 48 -12.41 29.56 -24.27
N PRO A 49 -13.44 28.84 -23.79
CA PRO A 49 -14.50 29.40 -22.96
C PRO A 49 -13.96 30.08 -21.67
N GLU A 50 -14.53 31.23 -21.30
CA GLU A 50 -14.11 32.00 -20.11
C GLU A 50 -14.11 31.16 -18.83
N VAL A 51 -15.16 30.35 -18.64
CA VAL A 51 -15.32 29.50 -17.45
C VAL A 51 -14.20 28.45 -17.35
N VAL A 52 -13.74 27.92 -18.48
CA VAL A 52 -12.59 27.00 -18.56
C VAL A 52 -11.31 27.77 -18.21
N ARG A 53 -11.09 28.93 -18.81
CA ARG A 53 -9.88 29.72 -18.53
C ARG A 53 -9.81 30.22 -17.07
N ARG A 54 -10.96 30.51 -16.45
CA ARG A 54 -11.07 30.88 -15.03
C ARG A 54 -10.62 29.75 -14.11
N HIS A 55 -10.99 28.51 -14.44
CA HIS A 55 -10.73 27.33 -13.61
C HIS A 55 -9.51 26.50 -14.04
N ALA A 56 -8.77 26.95 -15.05
CA ALA A 56 -7.53 26.30 -15.49
C ALA A 56 -6.56 26.14 -14.29
N PRO A 57 -6.07 24.90 -14.03
CA PRO A 57 -5.38 24.56 -12.79
C PRO A 57 -3.94 25.05 -12.72
N GLU A 58 -3.42 25.16 -11.50
CA GLU A 58 -1.99 25.26 -11.22
C GLU A 58 -1.45 23.88 -10.84
N LEU A 59 -0.43 23.40 -11.54
CA LEU A 59 0.07 22.04 -11.37
C LEU A 59 1.41 22.09 -10.63
N HIS A 60 1.46 21.51 -9.44
CA HIS A 60 2.65 21.47 -8.60
C HIS A 60 3.20 20.05 -8.54
N PHE A 61 4.48 19.90 -8.92
CA PHE A 61 5.13 18.59 -8.98
C PHE A 61 6.14 18.40 -7.86
N GLY A 62 6.47 17.13 -7.59
CA GLY A 62 7.61 16.79 -6.76
C GLY A 62 8.94 17.10 -7.45
N ARG A 63 9.97 17.43 -6.68
CA ARG A 63 11.33 17.72 -7.18
C ARG A 63 11.93 16.60 -8.03
N LEU A 64 11.50 15.37 -7.80
CA LEU A 64 11.99 14.18 -8.49
C LEU A 64 11.10 13.76 -9.67
N GLU A 65 10.08 14.56 -10.00
CA GLU A 65 9.22 14.31 -11.16
C GLU A 65 10.03 14.30 -12.46
N LYS A 66 9.66 13.38 -13.35
CA LYS A 66 10.24 13.18 -14.67
C LYS A 66 9.21 13.31 -15.78
N TRP A 67 7.96 12.97 -15.52
CA TRP A 67 6.91 12.77 -16.50
C TRP A 67 5.85 13.85 -16.38
N PHE A 68 6.20 15.05 -16.82
CA PHE A 68 5.29 16.19 -16.83
C PHE A 68 4.25 16.10 -17.97
N PRO A 69 3.07 16.72 -17.81
CA PRO A 69 2.07 16.83 -18.87
C PRO A 69 2.66 17.40 -20.16
N THR A 70 2.34 16.77 -21.29
CA THR A 70 2.90 17.07 -22.60
C THR A 70 1.87 16.85 -23.70
N ASP A 71 2.10 17.37 -24.89
CA ASP A 71 1.27 17.10 -26.06
C ASP A 71 1.61 15.74 -26.71
N PRO A 72 0.69 14.74 -26.73
CA PRO A 72 0.96 13.45 -27.36
C PRO A 72 1.14 13.53 -28.89
N ARG A 73 0.67 14.61 -29.54
CA ARG A 73 0.73 14.78 -31.00
C ARG A 73 2.17 14.93 -31.51
N GLU A 74 3.07 15.44 -30.67
CA GLU A 74 4.49 15.66 -30.98
C GLU A 74 5.26 14.34 -31.17
N TYR A 75 4.73 13.23 -30.65
CA TYR A 75 5.38 11.91 -30.72
C TYR A 75 4.76 10.98 -31.77
N LEU A 76 3.87 11.51 -32.62
CA LEU A 76 3.35 10.77 -33.75
C LEU A 76 4.43 10.57 -34.81
N PRO A 77 4.43 9.43 -35.52
CA PRO A 77 5.37 9.20 -36.59
C PRO A 77 5.22 10.26 -37.70
N ASP A 78 6.34 10.71 -38.26
CA ASP A 78 6.34 11.66 -39.37
C ASP A 78 5.61 11.10 -40.61
N GLY A 79 4.72 11.91 -41.18
CA GLY A 79 4.07 11.62 -42.47
C GLY A 79 2.63 12.10 -42.56
N GLU A 80 2.11 12.21 -43.79
CA GLU A 80 0.67 12.41 -43.99
C GLU A 80 -0.08 11.07 -43.77
N HIS A 81 -1.08 11.11 -42.90
CA HIS A 81 -1.95 9.97 -42.61
C HIS A 81 -3.41 10.32 -42.92
N ASP A 82 -4.14 9.36 -43.48
CA ASP A 82 -5.57 9.51 -43.74
C ASP A 82 -6.35 9.06 -42.49
N GLY A 83 -6.59 10.01 -41.59
CA GLY A 83 -7.34 9.82 -40.33
C GLY A 83 -6.48 9.47 -39.10
N PRO A 84 -7.13 9.18 -37.95
CA PRO A 84 -6.45 8.96 -36.69
C PRO A 84 -5.58 7.70 -36.68
N ILE A 85 -4.37 7.77 -36.10
CA ILE A 85 -3.41 6.66 -36.03
C ILE A 85 -3.06 6.24 -34.59
N PRO A 86 -2.60 5.00 -34.33
CA PRO A 86 -2.16 4.59 -32.99
C PRO A 86 -0.84 5.28 -32.59
N LEU A 87 -0.75 5.75 -31.34
CA LEU A 87 0.52 6.17 -30.74
C LEU A 87 1.11 5.00 -29.94
N ALA A 88 2.36 4.62 -30.25
CA ALA A 88 3.05 3.56 -29.52
C ALA A 88 3.79 4.10 -28.29
N GLY A 89 3.82 3.31 -27.21
CA GLY A 89 4.52 3.65 -25.97
C GLY A 89 6.01 3.85 -26.15
N PHE A 90 6.63 3.13 -27.08
CA PHE A 90 8.04 3.32 -27.42
C PHE A 90 8.30 4.70 -28.02
N ASP A 91 7.48 5.11 -28.99
CA ASP A 91 7.64 6.39 -29.69
C ASP A 91 7.44 7.55 -28.70
N ALA A 92 6.39 7.48 -27.87
CA ALA A 92 6.13 8.48 -26.84
C ALA A 92 7.25 8.57 -25.78
N LEU A 93 7.71 7.43 -25.25
CA LEU A 93 8.75 7.42 -24.21
C LEU A 93 10.11 7.91 -24.74
N GLN A 94 10.49 7.47 -25.94
CA GLN A 94 11.74 7.90 -26.58
C GLN A 94 11.67 9.38 -26.96
N GLY A 95 10.63 9.80 -27.68
CA GLY A 95 10.45 11.18 -28.10
C GLY A 95 10.47 12.15 -26.92
N TYR A 96 9.71 11.85 -25.86
CA TYR A 96 9.72 12.65 -24.63
C TYR A 96 11.13 12.76 -24.02
N SER A 97 11.85 11.64 -23.94
CA SER A 97 13.20 11.60 -23.36
C SER A 97 14.20 12.39 -24.21
N ASP A 98 14.05 12.36 -25.54
CA ASP A 98 14.88 13.10 -26.50
C ASP A 98 14.67 14.61 -26.39
N ASP A 99 13.42 15.05 -26.33
CA ASP A 99 13.06 16.46 -26.17
C ASP A 99 13.55 17.00 -24.83
N VAL A 100 13.42 16.22 -23.78
CA VAL A 100 13.97 16.56 -22.46
C VAL A 100 15.49 16.76 -22.50
N ARG A 101 16.21 15.94 -23.25
CA ARG A 101 17.69 16.03 -23.37
C ARG A 101 18.12 17.23 -24.22
N THR A 102 17.31 17.66 -25.18
CA THR A 102 17.68 18.66 -26.20
C THR A 102 17.08 20.05 -25.97
N GLY A 103 15.85 20.14 -25.44
CA GLY A 103 15.03 21.35 -25.35
C GLY A 103 14.68 21.84 -23.94
N GLY A 104 15.01 21.07 -22.89
CA GLY A 104 14.71 21.42 -21.49
C GLY A 104 13.48 20.69 -20.92
N ARG A 105 13.13 20.97 -19.67
CA ARG A 105 12.04 20.28 -18.95
C ARG A 105 11.02 21.29 -18.43
N PRO A 106 9.71 21.04 -18.57
CA PRO A 106 9.05 19.97 -19.33
C PRO A 106 8.95 20.28 -20.84
N PRO A 107 8.93 19.25 -21.72
CA PRO A 107 8.74 19.44 -23.16
C PRO A 107 7.24 19.59 -23.51
N HIS A 108 6.93 20.51 -24.42
CA HIS A 108 5.57 20.74 -24.97
C HIS A 108 4.46 20.73 -23.90
N PRO A 109 4.54 21.55 -22.84
CA PRO A 109 3.60 21.49 -21.72
C PRO A 109 2.18 21.86 -22.15
N THR A 110 1.25 20.91 -22.06
CA THR A 110 -0.13 21.08 -22.54
C THR A 110 -1.14 20.48 -21.55
N VAL A 111 -2.24 21.18 -21.36
CA VAL A 111 -3.44 20.72 -20.63
C VAL A 111 -4.61 20.73 -21.61
N PHE A 112 -5.33 19.61 -21.70
CA PHE A 112 -6.48 19.50 -22.59
C PHE A 112 -7.78 19.71 -21.83
N TYR A 113 -8.75 20.42 -22.39
CA TYR A 113 -10.04 20.64 -21.75
C TYR A 113 -11.22 20.03 -22.52
N ARG A 114 -12.30 19.74 -21.80
CA ARG A 114 -13.63 19.41 -22.33
C ARG A 114 -14.71 19.89 -21.37
N CYS A 115 -15.83 20.37 -21.89
CA CYS A 115 -17.01 20.71 -21.07
C CYS A 115 -18.12 19.70 -21.32
N VAL A 116 -18.75 19.21 -20.25
CA VAL A 116 -19.84 18.23 -20.32
C VAL A 116 -20.97 18.67 -19.39
N SER A 117 -22.19 18.79 -19.92
CA SER A 117 -23.36 19.07 -19.09
C SER A 117 -23.76 17.84 -18.29
N VAL A 118 -23.82 17.99 -16.98
CA VAL A 118 -24.15 16.92 -16.03
C VAL A 118 -25.65 16.90 -15.72
N SER A 119 -26.21 18.08 -15.49
CA SER A 119 -27.64 18.28 -15.25
C SER A 119 -28.09 19.62 -15.84
N ALA A 120 -29.33 20.05 -15.56
CA ALA A 120 -29.82 21.34 -16.02
C ALA A 120 -29.06 22.53 -15.40
N ASP A 121 -28.51 22.34 -14.21
CA ASP A 121 -27.93 23.40 -13.38
C ASP A 121 -26.44 23.16 -13.07
N VAL A 122 -25.86 22.06 -13.60
CA VAL A 122 -24.46 21.67 -13.32
C VAL A 122 -23.75 21.28 -14.60
N ASP A 123 -22.58 21.88 -14.82
CA ASP A 123 -21.62 21.49 -15.85
C ASP A 123 -20.33 20.95 -15.22
N ALA A 124 -19.68 20.01 -15.89
CA ALA A 124 -18.35 19.52 -15.54
C ALA A 124 -17.32 20.07 -16.53
N LEU A 125 -16.31 20.75 -15.99
CA LEU A 125 -15.10 21.15 -16.70
C LEU A 125 -14.04 20.09 -16.45
N GLN A 126 -13.64 19.38 -17.50
CA GLN A 126 -12.64 18.33 -17.46
C GLN A 126 -11.30 18.88 -17.95
N TYR A 127 -10.25 18.73 -17.15
CA TYR A 127 -8.86 19.03 -17.51
C TYR A 127 -8.06 17.73 -17.54
N TRP A 128 -7.66 17.33 -18.73
CA TRP A 128 -6.95 16.09 -19.02
C TRP A 128 -5.46 16.35 -19.21
N LEU A 129 -4.65 15.55 -18.54
CA LEU A 129 -3.19 15.68 -18.51
C LEU A 129 -2.58 14.40 -19.08
N TYR A 130 -1.89 14.51 -20.21
CA TYR A 130 -1.18 13.38 -20.81
C TYR A 130 0.28 13.37 -20.38
N SER A 131 0.76 12.25 -19.84
CA SER A 131 2.19 12.00 -19.63
C SER A 131 2.65 10.85 -20.53
N ALA A 132 3.89 10.91 -21.01
CA ALA A 132 4.43 9.86 -21.89
C ALA A 132 4.58 8.50 -21.19
N PHE A 133 4.70 8.49 -19.86
CA PHE A 133 4.96 7.30 -19.06
C PHE A 133 4.51 7.47 -17.61
N ASP A 134 3.93 6.42 -17.01
CA ASP A 134 3.70 6.26 -15.57
C ASP A 134 4.79 5.33 -15.01
N GLN A 135 5.58 5.81 -14.05
CA GLN A 135 6.63 5.04 -13.36
C GLN A 135 6.29 4.80 -11.87
N PHE A 136 5.03 4.50 -11.58
CA PHE A 136 4.56 4.23 -10.24
C PHE A 136 4.89 2.83 -9.72
N THR A 137 4.85 2.65 -8.40
CA THR A 137 5.19 1.39 -7.71
C THR A 137 4.29 0.22 -8.11
N VAL A 138 2.98 0.44 -8.33
CA VAL A 138 2.00 -0.62 -8.61
C VAL A 138 1.22 -0.46 -9.91
N ASN A 139 1.40 0.66 -10.61
CA ASN A 139 0.65 1.04 -11.82
C ASN A 139 1.54 1.57 -12.95
N PHE A 140 2.79 1.13 -13.06
CA PHE A 140 3.64 1.59 -14.17
C PHE A 140 3.08 1.14 -15.53
N HIS A 141 3.04 2.05 -16.50
CA HIS A 141 2.61 1.75 -17.86
C HIS A 141 3.05 2.81 -18.87
N TRP A 142 2.98 2.44 -20.15
CA TRP A 142 3.14 3.35 -21.28
C TRP A 142 2.00 4.34 -21.31
N HIS A 143 2.29 5.61 -21.61
CA HIS A 143 1.30 6.68 -21.61
C HIS A 143 0.66 6.86 -20.22
N ASP A 144 0.00 7.98 -20.00
CA ASP A 144 -0.86 8.17 -18.84
C ASP A 144 -1.84 9.31 -19.09
N TRP A 145 -3.04 9.21 -18.52
CA TRP A 145 -4.08 10.22 -18.61
C TRP A 145 -4.72 10.46 -17.26
N GLU A 146 -4.35 11.59 -16.66
CA GLU A 146 -4.96 12.09 -15.44
C GLU A 146 -6.06 13.10 -15.74
N LEU A 147 -7.00 13.22 -14.81
CA LEU A 147 -8.19 14.04 -14.94
C LEU A 147 -8.43 14.85 -13.66
N LEU A 148 -8.49 16.17 -13.82
CA LEU A 148 -9.14 17.06 -12.87
C LEU A 148 -10.53 17.42 -13.38
N GLN A 149 -11.54 17.30 -12.52
CA GLN A 149 -12.88 17.78 -12.81
C GLN A 149 -13.29 18.90 -11.85
N VAL A 150 -13.80 19.99 -12.42
CA VAL A 150 -14.44 21.09 -11.70
C VAL A 150 -15.90 21.06 -12.07
N PHE A 151 -16.75 20.62 -11.15
CA PHE A 151 -18.20 20.74 -11.29
C PHE A 151 -18.61 22.15 -10.90
N VAL A 152 -19.31 22.85 -11.78
CA VAL A 152 -19.72 24.24 -11.60
C VAL A 152 -21.23 24.39 -11.72
N ASP A 153 -21.77 25.42 -11.06
CA ASP A 153 -23.11 25.92 -11.33
C ASP A 153 -23.16 26.47 -12.76
N SER A 154 -24.10 26.00 -13.57
CA SER A 154 -24.20 26.38 -15.00
C SER A 154 -24.55 27.86 -15.21
N GLU A 155 -25.16 28.55 -14.23
CA GLU A 155 -25.52 29.96 -14.33
C GLU A 155 -24.38 30.89 -13.86
N THR A 156 -23.72 30.56 -12.74
CA THR A 156 -22.71 31.44 -12.13
C THR A 156 -21.27 31.06 -12.51
N GLY A 157 -21.03 29.80 -12.88
CA GLY A 157 -19.71 29.24 -13.08
C GLY A 157 -18.92 29.07 -11.78
N ASP A 158 -19.57 29.13 -10.62
CA ASP A 158 -18.93 28.92 -9.32
C ASP A 158 -18.75 27.41 -9.05
N PRO A 159 -17.61 27.00 -8.45
CA PRO A 159 -17.29 25.60 -8.25
C PRO A 159 -18.11 24.98 -7.12
N LEU A 160 -18.71 23.81 -7.38
CA LEU A 160 -19.52 23.03 -6.45
C LEU A 160 -18.74 21.85 -5.86
N VAL A 161 -18.04 21.10 -6.73
CA VAL A 161 -17.21 19.95 -6.34
C VAL A 161 -15.95 19.93 -7.19
N LEU A 162 -14.81 19.68 -6.57
CA LEU A 162 -13.57 19.28 -7.24
C LEU A 162 -13.39 17.78 -7.11
N SER A 163 -13.00 17.11 -8.18
CA SER A 163 -12.58 15.70 -8.17
C SER A 163 -11.27 15.56 -8.93
N ALA A 164 -10.21 15.18 -8.22
CA ALA A 164 -8.90 14.90 -8.80
C ALA A 164 -8.68 13.39 -8.84
N SER A 165 -8.40 12.85 -10.02
CA SER A 165 -8.25 11.40 -10.22
C SER A 165 -7.07 10.82 -9.45
N ALA A 166 -7.27 9.59 -8.99
CA ALA A 166 -6.31 8.81 -8.25
C ALA A 166 -6.23 7.38 -8.78
N HIS A 167 -5.22 7.09 -9.62
CA HIS A 167 -4.91 5.77 -10.17
C HIS A 167 -6.09 5.02 -10.82
N SER A 168 -6.83 4.27 -10.00
CA SER A 168 -7.81 3.29 -10.41
C SER A 168 -9.17 3.67 -9.88
N ARG A 169 -10.22 3.36 -10.64
CA ARG A 169 -11.62 3.51 -10.22
C ARG A 169 -12.02 2.69 -9.00
N LYS A 170 -11.13 1.82 -8.49
CA LYS A 170 -11.29 1.10 -7.21
C LYS A 170 -10.51 1.75 -6.05
N VAL A 171 -9.93 2.93 -6.26
CA VAL A 171 -9.20 3.75 -5.28
C VAL A 171 -9.88 5.12 -5.21
N PRO A 172 -10.15 5.68 -4.01
CA PRO A 172 -10.99 6.87 -3.92
C PRO A 172 -10.26 8.11 -4.43
N ASN A 173 -10.96 8.95 -5.19
CA ASN A 173 -10.41 10.21 -5.69
C ASN A 173 -10.29 11.24 -4.55
N ASN A 174 -9.44 12.25 -4.76
CA ASN A 174 -9.36 13.40 -3.86
C ASN A 174 -10.47 14.38 -4.23
N GLU A 175 -11.43 14.58 -3.33
CA GLU A 175 -12.60 15.37 -3.62
C GLU A 175 -12.85 16.45 -2.57
N VAL A 176 -13.30 17.61 -3.05
CA VAL A 176 -13.68 18.74 -2.20
C VAL A 176 -15.04 19.25 -2.60
N LEU A 177 -15.96 19.24 -1.65
CA LEU A 177 -17.29 19.83 -1.73
C LEU A 177 -17.24 21.28 -1.25
N ASP A 178 -17.92 22.17 -1.97
CA ASP A 178 -17.98 23.62 -1.70
C ASP A 178 -16.57 24.23 -1.54
N PRO A 179 -15.70 24.08 -2.57
CA PRO A 179 -14.32 24.55 -2.49
C PRO A 179 -14.27 26.08 -2.36
N ASN A 180 -13.69 26.56 -1.26
CA ASN A 180 -13.53 27.99 -1.01
C ASN A 180 -12.20 28.49 -1.60
N VAL A 181 -12.15 28.69 -2.92
CA VAL A 181 -10.99 29.26 -3.62
C VAL A 181 -11.19 30.77 -3.77
N PRO A 182 -10.35 31.62 -3.14
CA PRO A 182 -10.43 33.07 -3.29
C PRO A 182 -10.28 33.52 -4.76
N ASP A 183 -10.93 34.61 -5.15
CA ASP A 183 -10.91 35.12 -6.53
C ASP A 183 -9.50 35.44 -7.07
N ASP A 184 -8.54 35.71 -6.19
CA ASP A 184 -7.14 35.99 -6.54
C ASP A 184 -6.25 34.74 -6.66
N ARG A 185 -6.83 33.55 -6.48
CA ARG A 185 -6.15 32.26 -6.52
C ARG A 185 -6.85 31.30 -7.48
N ARG A 186 -6.08 30.37 -8.06
CA ARG A 186 -6.59 29.26 -8.87
C ARG A 186 -6.59 27.94 -8.08
N ILE A 187 -7.28 26.95 -8.63
CA ILE A 187 -7.27 25.59 -8.09
C ILE A 187 -5.85 25.02 -8.24
N GLY A 188 -5.22 24.69 -7.12
CA GLY A 188 -3.93 24.01 -7.11
C GLY A 188 -4.12 22.49 -7.17
N ILE A 189 -3.25 21.82 -7.92
CA ILE A 189 -3.15 20.37 -8.00
C ILE A 189 -1.74 19.95 -7.64
N LEU A 190 -1.64 19.07 -6.66
CA LEU A 190 -0.40 18.45 -6.24
C LEU A 190 -0.32 17.09 -6.92
N SER A 191 0.55 16.99 -7.93
CA SER A 191 0.74 15.75 -8.69
C SER A 191 1.83 14.90 -8.02
N GLU A 192 1.50 13.63 -7.80
CA GLU A 192 2.43 12.67 -7.23
C GLU A 192 3.52 12.26 -8.23
N VAL A 193 4.76 12.17 -7.74
CA VAL A 193 5.94 11.80 -8.53
C VAL A 193 5.69 10.51 -9.30
N GLY A 194 5.73 10.57 -10.62
CA GLY A 194 5.67 9.44 -11.55
C GLY A 194 4.38 8.62 -11.56
N SER A 195 3.44 8.91 -10.67
CA SER A 195 2.12 8.27 -10.55
C SER A 195 1.00 9.15 -11.09
N HIS A 196 1.27 10.45 -11.10
CA HIS A 196 0.41 11.55 -11.51
C HIS A 196 -0.95 11.64 -10.80
N SER A 197 -1.22 10.74 -9.86
CA SER A 197 -2.36 10.85 -8.96
C SER A 197 -2.36 12.21 -8.30
N SER A 198 -3.53 12.84 -8.37
CA SER A 198 -3.67 14.25 -8.11
C SER A 198 -4.39 14.48 -6.80
N ALA A 199 -3.85 15.39 -6.00
CA ALA A 199 -4.49 15.88 -4.79
C ALA A 199 -4.81 17.37 -4.96
N THR A 200 -5.96 17.80 -4.47
CA THR A 200 -6.36 19.21 -4.46
C THR A 200 -5.54 20.00 -3.45
N ASP A 201 -5.14 21.22 -3.80
CA ASP A 201 -4.57 22.22 -2.91
C ASP A 201 -5.51 23.43 -2.96
N VAL A 202 -6.38 23.49 -1.96
CA VAL A 202 -7.47 24.49 -1.87
C VAL A 202 -7.61 25.08 -0.47
N ASN A 203 -6.91 24.55 0.52
CA ASN A 203 -6.82 25.14 1.85
C ASN A 203 -5.93 26.41 1.85
N GLU A 204 -5.73 27.03 3.01
CA GLU A 204 -4.94 28.27 3.11
C GLU A 204 -3.42 28.07 2.96
N THR A 205 -2.93 26.82 2.98
CA THR A 205 -1.51 26.45 2.96
C THR A 205 -1.08 26.01 1.56
N VAL A 206 -0.89 26.99 0.68
CA VAL A 206 -0.47 26.80 -0.73
C VAL A 206 0.78 25.93 -0.85
N ARG A 207 0.79 25.08 -1.88
CA ARG A 207 1.79 24.05 -2.16
C ARG A 207 1.92 23.05 -1.02
N SER A 208 0.86 22.80 -0.26
CA SER A 208 0.84 21.70 0.71
C SER A 208 -0.50 20.99 0.68
N PHE A 209 -0.53 19.77 1.21
CA PHE A 209 -1.77 19.02 1.38
C PHE A 209 -2.01 18.69 2.84
N GLU A 210 -3.22 18.97 3.31
CA GLU A 210 -3.69 18.64 4.65
C GLU A 210 -4.99 17.84 4.57
N ARG A 211 -4.89 16.52 4.81
CA ARG A 211 -6.08 15.63 4.81
C ARG A 211 -7.01 15.86 5.99
N LEU A 212 -6.50 16.45 7.07
CA LEU A 212 -7.24 16.70 8.29
C LEU A 212 -7.16 18.19 8.61
N ALA A 213 -8.29 18.78 8.96
CA ALA A 213 -8.31 20.16 9.44
C ALA A 213 -7.49 20.27 10.75
N GLY A 214 -6.60 21.27 10.83
CA GLY A 214 -5.72 21.49 11.97
C GLY A 214 -5.66 22.96 12.39
N GLY A 215 -5.97 23.26 13.65
CA GLY A 215 -5.93 24.64 14.14
C GLY A 215 -6.92 25.55 13.41
N VAL A 216 -6.44 26.39 12.50
CA VAL A 216 -7.26 27.31 11.67
C VAL A 216 -7.38 26.87 10.21
N THR A 217 -6.60 25.90 9.75
CA THR A 217 -6.61 25.44 8.36
C THR A 217 -7.72 24.43 8.11
N ARG A 218 -8.32 24.50 6.91
CA ARG A 218 -9.30 23.53 6.42
C ARG A 218 -8.60 22.35 5.77
N SER A 219 -9.32 21.24 5.66
CA SER A 219 -8.86 20.07 4.91
C SER A 219 -8.89 20.33 3.41
N ASP A 220 -7.92 19.77 2.70
CA ASP A 220 -7.87 19.73 1.23
C ASP A 220 -8.72 18.62 0.62
N VAL A 221 -9.39 17.81 1.47
CA VAL A 221 -10.40 16.82 1.07
C VAL A 221 -11.61 16.88 1.99
N THR A 222 -12.78 16.59 1.44
CA THR A 222 -14.04 16.48 2.22
C THR A 222 -14.69 15.10 2.10
N ASN A 223 -14.00 14.13 1.46
CA ASN A 223 -14.44 12.73 1.41
C ASN A 223 -14.78 12.20 2.82
N ASP A 224 -15.78 11.32 2.89
CA ASP A 224 -16.24 10.68 4.11
C ASP A 224 -15.12 9.88 4.80
N PHE A 225 -15.23 9.75 6.13
CA PHE A 225 -14.23 9.10 6.97
C PHE A 225 -14.45 7.60 7.09
N LEU A 226 -13.41 6.82 6.83
CA LEU A 226 -13.39 5.38 7.07
C LEU A 226 -12.58 5.02 8.33
N GLU A 227 -13.12 4.12 9.14
CA GLU A 227 -12.41 3.56 10.30
C GLU A 227 -11.57 2.36 9.86
N ALA A 228 -10.30 2.60 9.48
CA ALA A 228 -9.37 1.55 9.03
C ALA A 228 -8.95 0.61 10.18
N VAL A 229 -8.75 1.17 11.38
CA VAL A 229 -8.47 0.46 12.63
C VAL A 229 -9.37 1.05 13.72
N ARG A 230 -9.79 0.23 14.69
CA ARG A 230 -10.67 0.70 15.77
C ARG A 230 -10.13 1.96 16.45
N GLY A 231 -10.93 3.03 16.46
CA GLY A 231 -10.58 4.31 17.10
C GLY A 231 -9.72 5.25 16.24
N THR A 232 -9.37 4.87 15.02
CA THR A 232 -8.64 5.72 14.07
C THR A 232 -9.46 5.87 12.79
N ARG A 233 -9.92 7.09 12.52
CA ARG A 233 -10.68 7.45 11.32
C ARG A 233 -9.82 8.34 10.43
N LEU A 234 -9.77 8.03 9.15
CA LEU A 234 -9.09 8.83 8.13
C LEU A 234 -10.09 9.13 7.00
N PRO A 235 -10.03 10.30 6.36
CA PRO A 235 -10.78 10.56 5.15
C PRO A 235 -10.48 9.49 4.11
N PHE A 236 -11.52 8.95 3.50
CA PHE A 236 -11.43 7.91 2.50
C PHE A 236 -11.14 8.54 1.14
N ALA A 237 -9.95 9.12 1.03
CA ALA A 237 -9.38 9.68 -0.17
C ALA A 237 -8.01 9.03 -0.39
N TYR A 238 -7.61 8.86 -1.65
CA TYR A 238 -6.27 8.42 -1.96
C TYR A 238 -5.27 9.55 -1.76
N GLY A 239 -3.99 9.24 -1.86
CA GLY A 239 -2.95 10.23 -2.04
C GLY A 239 -1.80 9.91 -1.13
N LEU A 240 -0.63 10.00 -1.71
CA LEU A 240 0.59 10.24 -0.99
C LEU A 240 0.92 11.70 -1.22
N PRO A 241 0.28 12.66 -0.57
CA PRO A 241 0.75 14.02 -0.62
C PRO A 241 2.18 14.09 -0.08
N ARG A 242 3.01 14.89 -0.75
CA ARG A 242 4.41 15.08 -0.39
C ARG A 242 4.61 15.36 1.11
N ASP A 243 3.71 16.14 1.69
CA ASP A 243 3.87 16.72 3.02
C ASP A 243 3.42 15.79 4.16
N GLU A 244 2.78 14.65 3.87
CA GLU A 244 2.47 13.61 4.86
C GLU A 244 3.69 12.71 5.19
N GLY A 245 4.85 12.98 4.58
CA GLY A 245 6.11 12.32 4.95
C GLY A 245 6.20 10.86 4.51
N ALA A 246 5.26 10.35 3.72
CA ALA A 246 5.32 9.00 3.18
C ALA A 246 6.56 8.80 2.28
N ARG A 247 7.24 7.66 2.48
CA ARG A 247 8.40 7.24 1.71
C ARG A 247 8.00 6.12 0.77
N LEU A 248 7.71 6.47 -0.47
CA LEU A 248 7.33 5.50 -1.49
C LEU A 248 8.56 5.08 -2.32
N PRO A 249 8.87 3.77 -2.37
CA PRO A 249 9.85 3.24 -3.31
C PRO A 249 9.22 3.04 -4.70
N PHE A 250 9.65 3.82 -5.69
CA PHE A 250 9.30 3.64 -7.10
C PHE A 250 9.97 2.40 -7.67
N VAL A 251 9.40 1.83 -8.72
CA VAL A 251 9.97 0.65 -9.39
C VAL A 251 10.59 1.03 -10.72
N LEU A 252 11.53 0.21 -11.18
CA LEU A 252 12.05 0.27 -12.55
C LEU A 252 11.44 -0.87 -13.36
N PRO A 253 10.48 -0.58 -14.26
CA PRO A 253 9.81 -1.62 -15.03
C PRO A 253 10.77 -2.41 -15.92
N GLU A 254 10.37 -3.66 -16.20
CA GLU A 254 11.04 -4.58 -17.10
C GLU A 254 10.16 -4.91 -18.30
N LEU A 255 10.78 -5.00 -19.46
CA LEU A 255 10.21 -5.53 -20.69
C LEU A 255 11.05 -6.73 -21.12
N ASP A 256 10.40 -7.87 -21.38
CA ASP A 256 11.06 -9.13 -21.77
C ASP A 256 12.19 -9.55 -20.80
N GLY A 257 12.04 -9.25 -19.50
CA GLY A 257 13.03 -9.54 -18.45
C GLY A 257 14.24 -8.61 -18.43
N HIS A 258 14.22 -7.53 -19.21
CA HIS A 258 15.23 -6.48 -19.21
C HIS A 258 14.65 -5.19 -18.63
N PRO A 259 15.33 -4.53 -17.67
CA PRO A 259 14.99 -3.16 -17.29
C PRO A 259 14.96 -2.23 -18.50
N LEU A 260 14.00 -1.31 -18.58
CA LEU A 260 13.76 -0.50 -19.80
C LEU A 260 15.01 0.21 -20.35
N HIS A 261 15.80 0.88 -19.49
CA HIS A 261 17.08 1.53 -19.85
C HIS A 261 18.20 0.57 -20.34
N ARG A 262 17.94 -0.73 -20.42
CA ARG A 262 18.87 -1.75 -20.94
C ARG A 262 18.23 -2.61 -22.03
N HIS A 263 17.00 -2.29 -22.42
CA HIS A 263 16.29 -3.05 -23.44
C HIS A 263 16.91 -2.74 -24.81
N PRO A 264 17.20 -3.76 -25.66
CA PRO A 264 17.92 -3.56 -26.92
C PRO A 264 17.18 -2.70 -27.95
N ASP A 265 15.85 -2.62 -27.85
CA ASP A 265 15.00 -1.86 -28.76
C ASP A 265 14.69 -0.44 -28.27
N LEU A 266 15.23 -0.02 -27.12
CA LEU A 266 15.02 1.31 -26.54
C LEU A 266 16.36 2.03 -26.38
N ASP A 267 16.46 3.26 -26.89
CA ASP A 267 17.61 4.14 -26.66
C ASP A 267 17.36 5.05 -25.45
N LEU A 268 17.38 4.44 -24.26
CA LEU A 268 17.10 5.12 -22.99
C LEU A 268 18.27 4.96 -22.01
N GLU A 269 18.55 6.01 -21.26
CA GLU A 269 19.54 6.03 -20.18
C GLU A 269 18.86 5.91 -18.81
N ARG A 270 19.63 5.52 -17.79
CA ARG A 270 19.12 5.46 -16.41
C ARG A 270 18.65 6.83 -15.89
N GLY A 271 19.19 7.92 -16.43
CA GLY A 271 18.84 9.30 -16.06
C GLY A 271 17.48 9.78 -16.58
N ASP A 272 16.90 9.06 -17.55
CA ASP A 272 15.61 9.38 -18.15
C ASP A 272 14.44 9.01 -17.22
N PHE A 273 14.68 8.08 -16.29
CA PHE A 273 13.72 7.62 -15.29
C PHE A 273 13.82 8.41 -13.97
N VAL A 274 12.84 8.19 -13.08
CA VAL A 274 12.81 8.74 -11.71
C VAL A 274 14.12 8.43 -10.99
N ASP A 275 14.52 9.33 -10.09
CA ASP A 275 15.84 9.29 -9.46
C ASP A 275 16.15 7.93 -8.78
N PRO A 276 17.35 7.37 -8.96
CA PRO A 276 17.74 6.10 -8.33
C PRO A 276 17.67 6.10 -6.79
N ALA A 277 17.75 7.26 -6.13
CA ALA A 277 17.65 7.36 -4.67
C ALA A 277 16.27 6.98 -4.11
N VAL A 278 15.24 6.98 -4.97
CA VAL A 278 13.87 6.60 -4.63
C VAL A 278 13.36 5.43 -5.47
N THR A 279 14.20 4.87 -6.37
CA THR A 279 13.82 3.75 -7.25
C THR A 279 14.48 2.46 -6.81
N VAL A 280 13.69 1.40 -6.65
CA VAL A 280 14.17 0.03 -6.46
C VAL A 280 14.10 -0.75 -7.76
N SER A 281 15.18 -1.48 -8.07
CA SER A 281 15.23 -2.39 -9.22
C SER A 281 14.85 -3.83 -8.85
N ASP A 282 14.79 -4.13 -7.56
CA ASP A 282 14.49 -5.46 -7.03
C ASP A 282 13.97 -5.33 -5.59
N TRP A 283 12.86 -5.98 -5.27
CA TRP A 283 12.33 -6.03 -3.89
C TRP A 283 12.99 -7.12 -3.04
N GLN A 284 13.62 -8.12 -3.66
CA GLN A 284 14.16 -9.31 -3.00
C GLN A 284 15.61 -9.16 -2.53
N GLY A 285 16.41 -8.37 -3.24
CA GLY A 285 17.82 -8.15 -2.89
C GLY A 285 18.03 -7.41 -1.57
N LEU A 286 16.97 -6.93 -0.93
CA LEU A 286 17.02 -6.17 0.30
C LEU A 286 16.71 -7.06 1.52
N PRO A 287 17.65 -7.22 2.47
CA PRO A 287 17.39 -7.94 3.72
C PRO A 287 16.43 -7.16 4.63
N THR A 288 16.47 -5.83 4.55
CA THR A 288 15.67 -4.91 5.35
C THR A 288 14.96 -3.88 4.49
N PRO A 289 13.82 -3.33 4.98
CA PRO A 289 13.15 -2.21 4.35
C PRO A 289 14.07 -0.98 4.26
N PRO A 290 14.06 -0.25 3.12
CA PRO A 290 14.89 0.93 2.98
C PRO A 290 14.39 2.08 3.87
N ASP A 291 15.25 2.56 4.77
CA ASP A 291 14.98 3.67 5.69
C ASP A 291 15.70 4.98 5.28
N SER A 292 16.46 4.95 4.19
CA SER A 292 17.21 6.09 3.67
C SER A 292 16.53 6.81 2.52
N ILE A 293 15.30 6.39 2.14
CA ILE A 293 14.54 7.05 1.07
C ILE A 293 14.27 8.50 1.49
N PRO A 294 14.68 9.50 0.69
CA PRO A 294 14.46 10.90 1.02
C PRO A 294 12.96 11.21 1.02
N PHE A 295 12.54 12.11 1.91
CA PHE A 295 11.22 12.70 1.80
C PHE A 295 11.09 13.49 0.50
N ARG A 296 9.88 13.50 -0.04
CA ARG A 296 9.57 14.25 -1.26
C ARG A 296 9.67 15.76 -0.97
N ALA A 297 10.09 16.52 -1.98
CA ALA A 297 10.31 17.97 -1.88
C ALA A 297 9.58 18.69 -3.02
N ALA A 298 9.26 19.97 -2.86
CA ALA A 298 8.65 20.77 -3.92
C ALA A 298 9.56 20.89 -5.15
N GLY A 299 8.98 20.77 -6.32
CA GLY A 299 9.62 20.89 -7.62
C GLY A 299 8.92 21.91 -8.51
N THR A 300 8.94 21.62 -9.81
CA THR A 300 8.40 22.48 -10.87
C THR A 300 6.93 22.79 -10.67
N VAL A 301 6.53 24.01 -10.98
CA VAL A 301 5.15 24.47 -11.04
C VAL A 301 4.78 24.89 -12.47
N LEU A 302 3.74 24.28 -13.02
CA LEU A 302 3.20 24.61 -14.33
C LEU A 302 1.93 25.45 -14.15
N THR A 303 1.84 26.58 -14.85
CA THR A 303 0.71 27.51 -14.75
C THR A 303 0.15 27.90 -16.11
N HIS A 304 -1.12 28.26 -16.15
CA HIS A 304 -1.69 28.94 -17.30
C HIS A 304 -1.05 30.35 -17.42
N PRO A 305 -0.81 30.90 -18.63
CA PRO A 305 -0.18 32.23 -18.80
C PRO A 305 -0.89 33.38 -18.08
N SER A 306 -2.20 33.26 -17.83
CA SER A 306 -2.99 34.25 -17.08
C SER A 306 -3.05 34.00 -15.56
N SER A 307 -2.30 33.03 -15.04
CA SER A 307 -2.18 32.84 -13.59
C SER A 307 -1.39 33.98 -12.95
N SER A 308 -1.82 34.38 -11.75
CA SER A 308 -1.09 35.30 -10.87
C SER A 308 0.05 34.62 -10.10
N THR A 309 0.07 33.29 -10.05
CA THR A 309 1.12 32.51 -9.40
C THR A 309 2.41 32.55 -10.22
N ASP A 310 3.53 32.76 -9.52
CA ASP A 310 4.87 32.65 -10.07
C ASP A 310 5.18 31.15 -10.37
N GLY A 311 4.82 30.74 -11.59
CA GLY A 311 5.06 29.41 -12.14
C GLY A 311 6.44 29.33 -12.80
N ASP A 312 7.04 28.14 -12.78
CA ASP A 312 8.34 27.92 -13.43
C ASP A 312 8.17 27.83 -14.95
N VAL A 313 7.03 27.30 -15.42
CA VAL A 313 6.75 27.01 -16.83
C VAL A 313 5.27 27.26 -17.13
N ALA A 314 4.99 27.92 -18.27
CA ALA A 314 3.64 28.10 -18.76
C ALA A 314 3.20 26.91 -19.63
N TYR A 315 1.96 26.43 -19.48
CA TYR A 315 1.39 25.40 -20.35
C TYR A 315 0.39 25.99 -21.36
N GLU A 316 0.21 25.29 -22.49
CA GLU A 316 -0.85 25.54 -23.46
C GLU A 316 -2.17 24.89 -23.00
N LEU A 317 -3.29 25.58 -23.19
CA LEU A 317 -4.62 25.07 -22.91
C LEU A 317 -5.34 24.79 -24.24
N ALA A 318 -5.52 23.51 -24.57
CA ALA A 318 -6.05 23.05 -25.87
C ALA A 318 -7.34 22.20 -25.72
N GLU A 319 -8.12 22.06 -26.78
CA GLU A 319 -9.34 21.23 -26.74
C GLU A 319 -8.99 19.75 -26.91
N LEU A 320 -9.60 18.86 -26.10
CA LEU A 320 -9.27 17.43 -26.16
C LEU A 320 -9.66 16.77 -27.49
N SER A 321 -10.61 17.34 -28.24
CA SER A 321 -10.99 16.87 -29.57
C SER A 321 -9.83 16.89 -30.55
N ASP A 322 -8.89 17.82 -30.39
CA ASP A 322 -7.72 17.93 -31.27
C ASP A 322 -6.81 16.70 -31.20
N VAL A 323 -6.83 15.98 -30.06
CA VAL A 323 -6.13 14.71 -29.88
C VAL A 323 -6.97 13.55 -30.40
N GLU A 324 -8.27 13.55 -30.13
CA GLU A 324 -9.21 12.52 -30.60
C GLU A 324 -9.23 12.40 -32.14
N ASP A 325 -9.13 13.53 -32.84
CA ASP A 325 -9.17 13.62 -34.29
C ASP A 325 -7.94 13.04 -34.99
N VAL A 326 -6.82 12.86 -34.27
CA VAL A 326 -5.53 12.43 -34.85
C VAL A 326 -4.96 11.16 -34.20
N ILE A 327 -5.35 10.81 -32.97
CA ILE A 327 -4.91 9.60 -32.28
C ILE A 327 -6.07 8.62 -32.12
N SER A 328 -5.94 7.41 -32.67
CA SER A 328 -6.99 6.38 -32.57
C SER A 328 -6.95 5.57 -31.26
N LYS A 329 -5.74 5.38 -30.70
CA LYS A 329 -5.46 4.65 -29.46
C LYS A 329 -4.02 4.86 -28.99
N PHE A 330 -3.82 4.66 -27.69
CA PHE A 330 -2.54 4.50 -27.03
C PHE A 330 -2.26 2.99 -26.89
N GLN A 331 -1.03 2.54 -27.09
CA GLN A 331 -0.71 1.11 -27.03
C GLN A 331 0.74 0.85 -26.65
N GLY A 332 0.99 -0.23 -25.93
CA GLY A 332 2.34 -0.70 -25.63
C GLY A 332 2.35 -2.12 -25.07
N PRO A 333 3.49 -2.80 -25.07
CA PRO A 333 3.60 -4.14 -24.52
C PRO A 333 3.56 -4.15 -22.98
N GLN A 334 2.90 -5.13 -22.37
CA GLN A 334 3.62 -6.08 -21.52
C GLN A 334 4.63 -5.60 -20.46
N LEU A 335 4.43 -4.55 -19.66
CA LEU A 335 5.43 -4.25 -18.62
C LEU A 335 5.31 -5.22 -17.44
N SER A 336 6.43 -5.46 -16.77
CA SER A 336 6.47 -6.30 -15.59
C SER A 336 7.40 -5.73 -14.54
N PHE A 337 7.12 -6.08 -13.30
CA PHE A 337 8.01 -5.86 -12.18
C PHE A 337 7.77 -7.00 -11.20
N GLN A 338 8.79 -7.32 -10.42
CA GLN A 338 8.75 -8.47 -9.54
C GLN A 338 7.85 -8.22 -8.32
N PHE A 339 6.56 -8.53 -8.44
CA PHE A 339 5.61 -8.50 -7.34
C PHE A 339 5.27 -9.93 -6.89
N ARG A 340 5.72 -10.32 -5.69
CA ARG A 340 5.48 -11.66 -5.12
C ARG A 340 4.09 -11.79 -4.52
N ILE A 341 3.41 -12.89 -4.87
CA ILE A 341 2.19 -13.38 -4.23
C ILE A 341 2.57 -14.61 -3.41
N PRO A 342 2.44 -14.59 -2.07
CA PRO A 342 2.73 -15.74 -1.23
C PRO A 342 1.94 -16.99 -1.65
N ASP A 343 2.63 -18.12 -1.84
CA ASP A 343 2.03 -19.45 -1.91
C ASP A 343 2.60 -20.35 -0.80
N TYR A 344 2.00 -21.53 -0.60
CA TYR A 344 2.39 -22.45 0.48
C TYR A 344 3.87 -22.88 0.42
N ALA A 345 4.39 -23.12 -0.79
CA ALA A 345 5.76 -23.60 -1.02
C ALA A 345 6.65 -22.65 -1.85
N GLU A 346 6.06 -21.75 -2.66
CA GLU A 346 6.79 -20.86 -3.57
C GLU A 346 6.10 -19.48 -3.60
N ASP A 347 6.77 -18.43 -4.08
CA ASP A 347 6.12 -17.14 -4.32
C ASP A 347 5.83 -17.00 -5.82
N GLN A 348 4.62 -16.61 -6.21
CA GLN A 348 4.27 -16.36 -7.62
C GLN A 348 4.63 -14.92 -8.03
N VAL A 349 4.97 -14.68 -9.29
CA VAL A 349 5.27 -13.33 -9.82
C VAL A 349 4.06 -12.79 -10.59
N ALA A 350 3.70 -11.53 -10.36
CA ALA A 350 2.66 -10.84 -11.12
C ALA A 350 3.23 -10.02 -12.30
N GLY A 351 2.47 -9.96 -13.41
CA GLY A 351 2.67 -8.97 -14.48
C GLY A 351 1.71 -7.80 -14.31
N HIS A 352 2.11 -6.59 -14.72
CA HIS A 352 1.34 -5.35 -14.57
C HIS A 352 1.08 -4.70 -15.94
N ILE A 353 -0.11 -4.92 -16.52
CA ILE A 353 -0.61 -4.12 -17.64
C ILE A 353 -1.82 -3.44 -17.03
N THR A 354 -1.80 -2.13 -17.06
CA THR A 354 -3.01 -1.37 -17.23
C THR A 354 -2.89 -0.84 -18.65
N ASP A 355 -3.67 -1.38 -19.59
CA ASP A 355 -3.73 -0.84 -20.95
C ASP A 355 -4.30 0.57 -20.81
N VAL A 356 -3.55 1.58 -21.25
CA VAL A 356 -4.01 2.96 -21.14
C VAL A 356 -5.09 3.17 -22.18
N GLY A 357 -6.34 3.04 -21.72
CA GLY A 357 -7.51 3.32 -22.53
C GLY A 357 -7.51 4.80 -22.95
N THR A 358 -7.99 5.07 -24.15
CA THR A 358 -8.21 6.44 -24.63
C THR A 358 -9.28 7.15 -23.79
N PRO A 359 -9.10 8.43 -23.40
CA PRO A 359 -10.09 9.20 -22.65
C PRO A 359 -11.51 9.03 -23.20
N TRP A 360 -11.72 9.23 -24.50
CA TRP A 360 -13.02 9.16 -25.18
C TRP A 360 -13.70 7.78 -25.27
N LYS A 361 -13.09 6.72 -24.73
CA LYS A 361 -13.74 5.41 -24.58
C LYS A 361 -14.08 5.08 -23.14
N GLN A 362 -13.69 5.94 -22.19
CA GLN A 362 -13.92 5.73 -20.77
C GLN A 362 -15.28 6.30 -20.39
N GLU A 363 -15.98 5.65 -19.45
CA GLU A 363 -17.28 6.12 -18.95
C GLU A 363 -17.22 7.55 -18.42
N ARG A 364 -16.15 7.90 -17.70
CA ARG A 364 -15.91 9.25 -17.14
C ARG A 364 -15.80 10.36 -18.17
N PHE A 365 -15.57 10.02 -19.44
CA PHE A 365 -15.52 11.00 -20.51
C PHE A 365 -16.91 11.62 -20.73
N ASP A 366 -17.94 10.78 -20.91
CA ASP A 366 -19.31 11.24 -21.20
C ASP A 366 -20.22 11.28 -19.95
N ASP A 367 -19.88 10.53 -18.90
CA ASP A 367 -20.49 10.61 -17.57
C ASP A 367 -19.43 11.06 -16.54
N PRO A 368 -19.11 12.37 -16.46
CA PRO A 368 -18.12 12.98 -15.53
C PRO A 368 -18.26 12.47 -14.10
N LEU A 369 -19.53 12.28 -13.79
CA LEU A 369 -20.08 11.84 -12.56
C LEU A 369 -19.54 10.43 -12.16
N SER A 370 -19.25 9.52 -13.08
CA SER A 370 -18.71 8.18 -12.74
C SER A 370 -17.35 8.21 -12.00
N ASP A 371 -16.67 9.36 -12.00
CA ASP A 371 -15.41 9.64 -11.31
C ASP A 371 -15.58 10.35 -9.94
N VAL A 372 -16.82 10.57 -9.49
CA VAL A 372 -17.12 11.04 -8.13
C VAL A 372 -17.29 9.80 -7.25
N THR A 373 -16.32 9.57 -6.38
CA THR A 373 -16.18 8.38 -5.54
C THR A 373 -16.78 8.53 -4.15
N ASP A 374 -17.02 9.76 -3.69
CA ASP A 374 -17.76 10.00 -2.45
C ASP A 374 -19.29 10.04 -2.69
N PRO A 375 -20.09 9.22 -1.97
CA PRO A 375 -21.53 9.17 -2.15
C PRO A 375 -22.24 10.46 -1.72
N ASP A 376 -21.68 11.25 -0.81
CA ASP A 376 -22.29 12.49 -0.35
C ASP A 376 -22.05 13.62 -1.36
N HIS A 377 -20.84 13.72 -1.91
CA HIS A 377 -20.54 14.63 -3.02
C HIS A 377 -21.37 14.29 -4.25
N ARG A 378 -21.53 12.99 -4.53
CA ARG A 378 -22.40 12.49 -5.59
C ARG A 378 -23.83 13.01 -5.45
N ALA A 379 -24.36 12.95 -4.22
CA ALA A 379 -25.72 13.39 -3.94
C ALA A 379 -25.90 14.90 -4.09
N GLU A 380 -24.86 15.71 -3.85
CA GLU A 380 -24.95 17.16 -4.08
C GLU A 380 -25.11 17.48 -5.57
N LEU A 381 -24.39 16.77 -6.44
CA LEU A 381 -24.36 17.06 -7.87
C LEU A 381 -25.62 16.62 -8.61
N ASP A 382 -26.23 15.48 -8.24
CA ASP A 382 -27.38 14.92 -8.97
C ASP A 382 -28.50 14.33 -8.11
N GLY A 383 -28.41 14.46 -6.78
CA GLY A 383 -29.40 13.95 -5.84
C GLY A 383 -29.34 12.44 -5.57
N ARG A 384 -28.40 11.69 -6.15
CA ARG A 384 -28.32 10.21 -6.03
C ARG A 384 -27.16 9.75 -5.14
N ARG A 385 -27.31 8.56 -4.54
CA ARG A 385 -26.26 7.86 -3.77
C ARG A 385 -26.13 6.40 -4.24
N PRO A 386 -25.27 6.10 -5.21
CA PRO A 386 -25.11 4.74 -5.73
C PRO A 386 -24.58 3.77 -4.66
N GLU A 387 -25.16 2.56 -4.59
CA GLU A 387 -24.81 1.57 -3.55
C GLU A 387 -23.33 1.14 -3.61
N GLY A 388 -22.75 0.99 -4.81
CA GLY A 388 -21.37 0.53 -5.01
C GLY A 388 -20.27 1.46 -4.46
N LEU A 389 -20.59 2.70 -4.08
CA LEU A 389 -19.64 3.62 -3.40
C LEU A 389 -19.49 3.32 -1.90
N THR A 390 -20.38 2.49 -1.34
CA THR A 390 -20.36 2.09 0.08
C THR A 390 -19.66 0.76 0.33
N ASP A 391 -19.40 0.00 -0.73
CA ASP A 391 -18.64 -1.26 -0.72
C ASP A 391 -17.14 -0.97 -0.67
N ARG A 392 -16.61 -0.85 0.55
CA ARG A 392 -15.25 -0.36 0.85
C ARG A 392 -14.45 -1.39 1.63
N VAL A 393 -13.18 -1.54 1.30
CA VAL A 393 -12.20 -2.37 2.01
C VAL A 393 -11.08 -1.48 2.51
N ALA A 394 -10.72 -1.59 3.78
CA ALA A 394 -9.56 -0.88 4.33
C ALA A 394 -8.81 -1.68 5.39
N GLY A 395 -7.62 -1.21 5.72
CA GLY A 395 -6.81 -1.75 6.81
C GLY A 395 -5.55 -0.92 7.01
N ARG A 396 -4.73 -1.36 7.95
CA ARG A 396 -3.43 -0.77 8.22
C ARG A 396 -2.34 -1.83 8.27
N VAL A 397 -1.27 -1.62 7.52
CA VAL A 397 -0.05 -2.41 7.55
C VAL A 397 0.85 -1.89 8.67
N ARG A 398 1.40 -2.81 9.47
CA ARG A 398 2.31 -2.48 10.57
C ARG A 398 3.54 -3.38 10.53
N TRP A 399 4.69 -2.80 10.85
CA TRP A 399 5.96 -3.52 10.87
C TRP A 399 6.19 -4.15 12.24
N LEU A 400 6.24 -5.49 12.30
CA LEU A 400 6.68 -6.23 13.48
C LEU A 400 8.21 -6.26 13.48
N ARG A 401 8.83 -5.63 14.47
CA ARG A 401 10.27 -5.42 14.59
C ARG A 401 10.79 -5.85 15.96
N SER A 402 12.08 -6.13 16.07
CA SER A 402 12.75 -6.38 17.34
C SER A 402 12.59 -5.20 18.33
N GLY A 403 12.54 -5.53 19.61
CA GLY A 403 12.52 -4.61 20.74
C GLY A 403 11.13 -4.10 21.13
N GLY A 404 11.08 -3.45 22.29
CA GLY A 404 9.86 -2.91 22.91
C GLY A 404 9.49 -1.47 22.55
N ASP A 405 10.25 -0.80 21.69
CA ASP A 405 10.08 0.64 21.38
C ASP A 405 8.83 0.94 20.52
N GLY A 406 8.10 -0.07 20.07
CA GLY A 406 6.86 0.06 19.30
C GLY A 406 5.60 -0.03 20.16
N THR A 407 4.45 -0.20 19.51
CA THR A 407 3.19 -0.47 20.19
C THR A 407 3.17 -1.90 20.70
N VAL A 408 2.78 -2.03 21.96
CA VAL A 408 2.61 -3.30 22.66
C VAL A 408 1.13 -3.47 23.00
N ASP A 409 0.57 -4.63 22.71
CA ASP A 409 -0.85 -4.90 22.92
C ASP A 409 -1.22 -4.79 24.41
N ARG A 410 -2.24 -3.98 24.73
CA ARG A 410 -2.88 -3.90 26.05
C ARG A 410 -1.93 -3.64 27.24
N LEU A 411 -0.80 -2.97 27.01
CA LEU A 411 0.03 -2.39 28.08
C LEU A 411 -0.10 -0.87 28.07
N THR A 412 0.08 -0.26 29.25
CA THR A 412 0.27 1.19 29.34
C THR A 412 1.69 1.54 28.91
N ASP A 413 1.91 2.76 28.41
CA ASP A 413 3.25 3.23 28.00
C ASP A 413 4.27 3.03 29.12
N ALA A 414 3.92 3.38 30.36
CA ALA A 414 4.80 3.19 31.52
C ALA A 414 5.19 1.71 31.78
N ALA A 415 4.26 0.77 31.55
CA ALA A 415 4.55 -0.65 31.71
C ALA A 415 5.35 -1.22 30.53
N ALA A 416 5.11 -0.71 29.32
CA ALA A 416 5.89 -1.04 28.13
C ALA A 416 7.34 -0.55 28.29
N ASP A 417 7.54 0.72 28.69
CA ASP A 417 8.86 1.32 28.92
C ASP A 417 9.67 0.53 29.96
N ALA A 418 9.04 0.20 31.09
CA ALA A 418 9.67 -0.56 32.18
C ALA A 418 10.06 -1.99 31.78
N LEU A 419 9.49 -2.52 30.71
CA LEU A 419 9.74 -3.87 30.21
C LEU A 419 10.39 -3.89 28.82
N SER A 420 10.78 -2.73 28.28
CA SER A 420 11.31 -2.57 26.92
C SER A 420 12.42 -3.57 26.59
N GLU A 421 13.39 -3.75 27.49
CA GLU A 421 14.51 -4.71 27.37
C GLU A 421 14.07 -6.19 27.35
N ARG A 422 12.83 -6.47 27.75
CA ARG A 422 12.25 -7.82 27.86
C ARG A 422 11.19 -8.10 26.80
N ILE A 423 10.82 -7.11 25.99
CA ILE A 423 9.86 -7.25 24.91
C ILE A 423 10.66 -7.59 23.64
N PRO A 424 10.57 -8.83 23.15
CA PRO A 424 11.40 -9.26 22.02
C PRO A 424 10.99 -8.55 20.73
N VAL A 425 9.68 -8.30 20.55
CA VAL A 425 9.14 -7.67 19.34
C VAL A 425 7.94 -6.78 19.66
N SER A 426 7.73 -5.75 18.83
CA SER A 426 6.60 -4.82 18.92
C SER A 426 6.23 -4.27 17.54
N PHE A 427 5.02 -3.71 17.41
CA PHE A 427 4.57 -3.13 16.14
C PHE A 427 4.97 -1.65 16.00
N GLY A 428 5.65 -1.31 14.91
CA GLY A 428 5.95 0.06 14.50
C GLY A 428 5.22 0.48 13.21
N ALA A 429 5.39 1.74 12.84
CA ALA A 429 5.10 2.20 11.49
C ALA A 429 6.16 1.65 10.52
N PRO A 430 5.79 1.24 9.30
CA PRO A 430 6.77 0.93 8.25
C PRO A 430 7.65 2.15 7.92
N PRO A 431 8.99 2.02 7.78
CA PRO A 431 9.87 3.10 7.30
C PRO A 431 9.65 3.51 5.83
N ALA A 432 8.95 2.67 5.05
CA ALA A 432 8.58 2.92 3.67
C ALA A 432 7.20 2.32 3.40
N GLU A 433 6.44 2.93 2.48
CA GLU A 433 5.11 2.46 2.11
C GLU A 433 5.16 1.15 1.34
N LEU A 434 4.09 0.36 1.47
CA LEU A 434 3.96 -0.96 0.89
C LEU A 434 2.85 -0.97 -0.16
N ALA A 435 3.00 -1.87 -1.12
CA ALA A 435 1.98 -2.15 -2.09
C ALA A 435 0.96 -3.15 -1.53
N VAL A 436 -0.32 -2.87 -1.77
CA VAL A 436 -1.45 -3.69 -1.37
C VAL A 436 -2.23 -4.07 -2.61
N ARG A 437 -2.34 -5.38 -2.88
CA ARG A 437 -3.04 -5.92 -4.05
C ARG A 437 -4.23 -6.76 -3.63
N LEU A 438 -5.41 -6.41 -4.13
CA LEU A 438 -6.60 -7.25 -4.09
C LEU A 438 -6.57 -8.20 -5.30
N ALA A 439 -6.34 -9.48 -5.07
CA ALA A 439 -6.15 -10.53 -6.07
C ALA A 439 -7.45 -11.16 -6.60
N SER A 440 -8.58 -10.45 -6.48
CA SER A 440 -9.90 -10.78 -7.05
C SER A 440 -9.84 -11.01 -8.57
N PRO A 441 -10.90 -11.54 -9.23
CA PRO A 441 -10.89 -11.85 -10.67
C PRO A 441 -10.37 -10.72 -11.56
N ASP A 442 -10.65 -9.47 -11.17
CA ASP A 442 -10.03 -8.25 -11.70
C ASP A 442 -9.11 -7.63 -10.64
N PRO A 443 -7.80 -7.95 -10.66
CA PRO A 443 -6.87 -7.51 -9.64
C PRO A 443 -6.70 -6.00 -9.65
N VAL A 444 -6.65 -5.40 -8.47
CA VAL A 444 -6.28 -3.99 -8.29
C VAL A 444 -5.21 -3.87 -7.23
N ALA A 445 -4.28 -2.97 -7.44
CA ALA A 445 -3.27 -2.62 -6.45
C ALA A 445 -3.38 -1.14 -6.08
N THR A 446 -2.99 -0.84 -4.86
CA THR A 446 -2.79 0.50 -4.32
C THR A 446 -1.54 0.47 -3.44
N VAL A 447 -1.15 1.61 -2.89
CA VAL A 447 -0.06 1.72 -1.92
C VAL A 447 -0.62 2.17 -0.58
N THR A 448 0.10 1.85 0.50
CA THR A 448 -0.23 2.37 1.81
C THR A 448 0.19 3.84 1.94
N ASN A 449 -0.46 4.55 2.86
CA ASN A 449 -0.10 5.87 3.35
C ASN A 449 -0.08 5.83 4.89
N ASP A 450 1.09 6.00 5.52
CA ASP A 450 1.32 5.71 6.94
C ASP A 450 0.85 4.29 7.34
N GLY A 451 1.06 3.36 6.41
CA GLY A 451 0.57 1.98 6.50
C GLY A 451 -0.93 1.81 6.22
N ALA A 452 -1.76 2.86 6.16
CA ALA A 452 -3.19 2.72 5.88
C ALA A 452 -3.46 2.55 4.38
N PHE A 453 -4.48 1.78 4.01
CA PHE A 453 -4.93 1.65 2.62
C PHE A 453 -6.45 1.56 2.53
N GLY A 454 -6.98 1.88 1.35
CA GLY A 454 -8.41 1.84 1.05
C GLY A 454 -8.69 1.43 -0.40
N LEU A 455 -9.71 0.62 -0.60
CA LEU A 455 -10.25 0.21 -1.89
C LEU A 455 -11.77 0.38 -1.88
N LEU A 456 -12.36 0.84 -2.99
CA LEU A 456 -13.80 0.96 -3.19
C LEU A 456 -14.29 0.08 -4.34
N ARG A 457 -15.62 -0.05 -4.47
CA ARG A 457 -16.27 -0.91 -5.47
C ARG A 457 -15.72 -2.33 -5.40
N VAL A 458 -15.54 -2.83 -4.17
CA VAL A 458 -15.18 -4.22 -3.95
C VAL A 458 -16.47 -5.02 -3.86
N GLU A 459 -16.75 -5.82 -4.88
CA GLU A 459 -17.95 -6.65 -4.93
C GLU A 459 -18.05 -7.58 -3.72
N PRO A 460 -19.24 -7.79 -3.12
CA PRO A 460 -19.41 -8.77 -2.07
C PRO A 460 -18.95 -10.17 -2.47
N GLY A 461 -18.17 -10.84 -1.62
CA GLY A 461 -17.63 -12.15 -1.90
C GLY A 461 -16.38 -12.52 -1.09
N ASP A 462 -15.72 -13.59 -1.51
CA ASP A 462 -14.41 -13.98 -0.98
C ASP A 462 -13.30 -13.31 -1.80
N HIS A 463 -12.34 -12.69 -1.13
CA HIS A 463 -11.21 -12.02 -1.75
C HIS A 463 -9.89 -12.42 -1.10
N ASP A 464 -8.83 -12.32 -1.90
CA ASP A 464 -7.46 -12.51 -1.46
C ASP A 464 -6.75 -11.16 -1.51
N LEU A 465 -6.18 -10.72 -0.38
CA LEU A 465 -5.37 -9.52 -0.26
C LEU A 465 -3.90 -9.91 -0.11
N VAL A 466 -3.01 -9.23 -0.81
CA VAL A 466 -1.56 -9.41 -0.71
C VAL A 466 -0.92 -8.08 -0.35
N VAL A 467 -0.03 -8.08 0.64
CA VAL A 467 0.82 -6.93 1.00
C VAL A 467 2.26 -7.29 0.73
N ASN A 468 2.98 -6.41 0.04
CA ASN A 468 4.36 -6.61 -0.34
C ASN A 468 5.11 -5.27 -0.49
N GLY A 469 6.42 -5.28 -0.27
CA GLY A 469 7.29 -4.12 -0.42
C GLY A 469 8.77 -4.50 -0.32
N PRO A 470 9.68 -3.60 -0.71
CA PRO A 470 11.11 -3.87 -0.68
C PRO A 470 11.58 -4.18 0.76
N GLY A 471 12.32 -5.27 0.91
CA GLY A 471 12.88 -5.66 2.20
C GLY A 471 11.90 -6.30 3.19
N TYR A 472 10.66 -6.58 2.77
CA TYR A 472 9.66 -7.27 3.57
C TYR A 472 9.37 -8.69 3.06
N ALA A 473 9.09 -9.61 3.98
CA ALA A 473 8.46 -10.86 3.63
C ALA A 473 6.98 -10.62 3.26
N PRO A 474 6.53 -11.04 2.06
CA PRO A 474 5.17 -10.78 1.61
C PRO A 474 4.15 -11.57 2.45
N VAL A 475 2.97 -10.99 2.67
CA VAL A 475 1.87 -11.59 3.42
C VAL A 475 0.60 -11.61 2.56
N ALA A 476 -0.17 -12.69 2.66
CA ALA A 476 -1.45 -12.84 1.98
C ALA A 476 -2.53 -13.27 2.96
N GLU A 477 -3.71 -12.67 2.86
CA GLU A 477 -4.87 -12.97 3.69
C GLU A 477 -6.11 -13.14 2.82
N ARG A 478 -6.90 -14.19 3.11
CA ARG A 478 -8.25 -14.34 2.55
C ARG A 478 -9.29 -13.80 3.52
N PHE A 479 -10.16 -12.93 3.02
CA PHE A 479 -11.29 -12.37 3.75
C PHE A 479 -12.60 -12.50 2.97
N SER A 480 -13.73 -12.34 3.66
CA SER A 480 -15.06 -12.28 3.04
C SER A 480 -15.64 -10.90 3.27
N HIS A 481 -16.36 -10.39 2.28
CA HIS A 481 -17.01 -9.09 2.27
C HIS A 481 -18.49 -9.28 1.96
N ASP A 482 -19.38 -8.90 2.89
CA ASP A 482 -20.83 -9.08 2.75
C ASP A 482 -21.54 -7.83 2.18
N GLY A 483 -20.78 -6.90 1.56
CA GLY A 483 -21.21 -5.54 1.23
C GLY A 483 -20.95 -4.53 2.35
N GLY A 484 -20.99 -3.24 2.02
CA GLY A 484 -20.64 -2.14 2.92
C GLY A 484 -19.13 -2.04 3.20
N SER A 485 -18.75 -1.56 4.38
CA SER A 485 -17.33 -1.39 4.74
C SER A 485 -16.77 -2.57 5.53
N VAL A 486 -15.61 -3.10 5.12
CA VAL A 486 -14.88 -4.17 5.82
C VAL A 486 -13.45 -3.75 6.16
N ARG A 487 -12.99 -4.17 7.35
CA ARG A 487 -11.60 -4.05 7.80
C ARG A 487 -10.88 -5.38 7.62
N VAL A 488 -9.74 -5.36 6.93
CA VAL A 488 -8.92 -6.56 6.67
C VAL A 488 -7.78 -6.67 7.68
N GLY A 489 -7.38 -7.89 8.03
CA GLY A 489 -6.42 -8.14 9.09
C GLY A 489 -7.04 -8.22 10.47
N ALA A 490 -6.21 -8.56 11.46
CA ALA A 490 -6.63 -8.69 12.84
C ALA A 490 -7.00 -7.32 13.41
N ASP A 491 -8.29 -7.10 13.69
CA ASP A 491 -8.85 -5.80 14.09
C ASP A 491 -8.49 -4.65 13.12
N GLY A 492 -8.31 -4.95 11.83
CA GLY A 492 -7.91 -3.99 10.80
C GLY A 492 -6.38 -3.84 10.63
N THR A 493 -5.58 -4.67 11.30
CA THR A 493 -4.10 -4.63 11.22
C THR A 493 -3.54 -5.85 10.48
N LEU A 494 -2.66 -5.59 9.51
CA LEU A 494 -1.86 -6.58 8.79
C LEU A 494 -0.39 -6.44 9.19
N GLY A 495 0.18 -7.49 9.80
CA GLY A 495 1.57 -7.50 10.21
C GLY A 495 2.52 -7.89 9.07
N VAL A 496 3.59 -7.12 8.88
CA VAL A 496 4.72 -7.45 7.99
C VAL A 496 6.03 -7.52 8.77
N VAL A 497 6.97 -8.32 8.28
CA VAL A 497 8.27 -8.58 8.91
C VAL A 497 9.37 -8.36 7.88
N ALA A 498 10.51 -7.80 8.31
CA ALA A 498 11.68 -7.65 7.44
C ALA A 498 12.13 -9.01 6.89
N SER A 499 12.58 -9.07 5.65
CA SER A 499 12.94 -10.32 4.97
C SER A 499 14.00 -11.11 5.74
N GLU A 500 15.00 -10.43 6.31
CA GLU A 500 16.06 -11.10 7.08
C GLU A 500 15.55 -11.70 8.39
N ASP A 501 14.54 -11.10 9.01
CA ASP A 501 13.98 -11.50 10.31
C ASP A 501 12.78 -12.45 10.20
N ALA A 502 12.27 -12.66 8.99
CA ALA A 502 11.08 -13.42 8.75
C ALA A 502 11.34 -14.92 8.78
N VAL A 503 10.63 -15.62 9.65
CA VAL A 503 10.48 -17.08 9.63
C VAL A 503 9.06 -17.41 9.18
N ARG A 504 8.92 -18.27 8.17
CA ARG A 504 7.59 -18.68 7.67
C ARG A 504 7.06 -19.85 8.49
N ILE A 505 5.90 -19.68 9.10
CA ILE A 505 5.11 -20.74 9.73
C ILE A 505 4.22 -21.37 8.68
N ARG A 506 4.31 -22.69 8.49
CA ARG A 506 3.41 -23.44 7.60
C ARG A 506 2.41 -24.30 8.39
N ALA A 507 1.18 -24.35 7.90
CA ALA A 507 0.19 -25.33 8.34
C ALA A 507 -0.51 -25.96 7.14
N ASP A 508 -0.64 -27.30 7.17
CA ASP A 508 -1.32 -28.11 6.15
C ASP A 508 -2.42 -28.97 6.79
N GLY A 509 -3.66 -28.78 6.34
CA GLY A 509 -4.83 -29.52 6.77
C GLY A 509 -5.39 -30.51 5.77
N ARG A 510 -4.69 -30.78 4.67
CA ARG A 510 -5.17 -31.73 3.64
C ARG A 510 -5.32 -33.16 4.17
N ASP A 511 -4.44 -33.55 5.10
CA ASP A 511 -4.46 -34.87 5.74
C ASP A 511 -5.25 -34.89 7.07
N SER A 512 -6.02 -33.83 7.36
CA SER A 512 -6.85 -33.69 8.56
C SER A 512 -8.28 -33.22 8.19
N THR A 513 -9.00 -32.57 9.11
CA THR A 513 -10.32 -31.98 8.86
C THR A 513 -10.28 -30.63 8.15
N GLY A 514 -9.15 -30.28 7.53
CA GLY A 514 -8.95 -29.02 6.82
C GLY A 514 -8.72 -27.82 7.74
N ILE A 515 -8.43 -26.67 7.14
CA ILE A 515 -8.21 -25.40 7.87
C ILE A 515 -9.24 -24.39 7.40
N ARG A 516 -10.07 -23.91 8.33
CA ARG A 516 -11.08 -22.88 8.08
C ARG A 516 -10.59 -21.48 8.44
N ARG A 517 -9.83 -21.36 9.54
CA ARG A 517 -9.29 -20.08 10.04
C ARG A 517 -7.98 -20.32 10.77
N VAL A 518 -7.08 -19.35 10.67
CA VAL A 518 -5.77 -19.35 11.30
C VAL A 518 -5.61 -18.03 12.03
N THR A 519 -5.18 -18.11 13.29
CA THR A 519 -4.86 -16.93 14.10
C THR A 519 -3.48 -17.10 14.69
N VAL A 520 -2.59 -16.13 14.49
CA VAL A 520 -1.25 -16.07 15.08
C VAL A 520 -1.18 -14.87 16.00
N VAL A 521 -0.90 -15.12 17.27
CA VAL A 521 -0.79 -14.08 18.31
C VAL A 521 0.61 -14.12 18.88
N GLU A 522 1.32 -13.00 18.79
CA GLU A 522 2.55 -12.75 19.51
C GLU A 522 2.21 -12.25 20.92
N ASP A 523 3.04 -12.65 21.87
CA ASP A 523 2.80 -12.52 23.28
C ASP A 523 2.71 -11.07 23.79
N TYR A 524 3.43 -10.13 23.18
CA TYR A 524 3.48 -8.72 23.52
C TYR A 524 2.83 -7.86 22.43
N ALA A 525 3.18 -8.06 21.17
CA ALA A 525 2.66 -7.30 20.03
C ALA A 525 1.18 -7.60 19.71
N GLY A 526 0.64 -8.74 20.17
CA GLY A 526 -0.76 -9.11 19.98
C GLY A 526 -0.99 -9.87 18.67
N HIS A 527 -2.13 -9.64 18.01
CA HIS A 527 -2.46 -10.38 16.79
C HIS A 527 -1.53 -9.99 15.64
N VAL A 528 -0.87 -10.98 15.04
CA VAL A 528 -0.01 -10.82 13.86
C VAL A 528 -0.74 -11.20 12.58
N TYR A 529 -1.58 -12.24 12.66
CA TYR A 529 -2.39 -12.73 11.55
C TYR A 529 -3.73 -13.25 12.08
N ASP A 530 -4.84 -12.94 11.40
CA ASP A 530 -6.14 -13.53 11.73
C ASP A 530 -7.04 -13.61 10.49
N GLY A 531 -6.92 -14.71 9.76
CA GLY A 531 -7.54 -14.83 8.44
C GLY A 531 -7.91 -16.24 8.05
N ARG A 532 -8.59 -16.35 6.90
CA ARG A 532 -8.75 -17.65 6.24
C ARG A 532 -7.45 -17.99 5.48
N PRO A 533 -7.15 -19.27 5.29
CA PRO A 533 -6.05 -19.67 4.42
C PRO A 533 -6.26 -19.15 2.98
N PRO A 534 -5.24 -18.54 2.34
CA PRO A 534 -5.32 -18.11 0.94
C PRO A 534 -5.42 -19.31 -0.03
N ARG A 535 -4.94 -20.49 0.41
CA ARG A 535 -5.13 -21.76 -0.30
C ARG A 535 -6.03 -22.69 0.50
N PRO A 536 -6.85 -23.53 -0.14
CA PRO A 536 -7.62 -24.55 0.57
C PRO A 536 -6.74 -25.37 1.51
N ASP A 537 -7.07 -25.31 2.79
CA ASP A 537 -6.41 -26.02 3.90
C ASP A 537 -4.91 -25.76 4.09
N ARG A 538 -4.34 -24.72 3.47
CA ARG A 538 -2.90 -24.44 3.52
C ARG A 538 -2.61 -22.97 3.74
N VAL A 539 -1.75 -22.67 4.71
CA VAL A 539 -1.34 -21.30 5.02
C VAL A 539 0.17 -21.23 5.25
N ALA A 540 0.76 -20.11 4.86
CA ALA A 540 2.10 -19.71 5.26
C ALA A 540 2.02 -18.29 5.83
N VAL A 541 2.50 -18.07 7.05
CA VAL A 541 2.49 -16.75 7.71
C VAL A 541 3.92 -16.38 8.09
N PRO A 542 4.46 -15.24 7.59
CA PRO A 542 5.74 -14.73 8.07
C PRO A 542 5.58 -14.19 9.49
N VAL A 543 6.52 -14.55 10.37
CA VAL A 543 6.63 -14.00 11.73
C VAL A 543 8.07 -13.62 12.02
N HIS A 544 8.27 -12.76 13.01
CA HIS A 544 9.61 -12.33 13.42
C HIS A 544 10.31 -13.41 14.24
N ARG A 545 11.58 -13.69 13.95
CA ARG A 545 12.37 -14.78 14.56
C ARG A 545 12.44 -14.72 16.11
N ASP A 546 12.65 -13.53 16.66
CA ASP A 546 12.75 -13.28 18.10
C ASP A 546 11.43 -13.47 18.89
N GLY A 547 10.27 -13.54 18.20
CA GLY A 547 8.97 -13.49 18.85
C GLY A 547 8.53 -14.80 19.49
N SER A 548 7.56 -14.73 20.42
CA SER A 548 6.94 -15.91 21.05
C SER A 548 5.47 -16.01 20.70
N TYR A 549 5.08 -17.05 19.97
CA TYR A 549 3.79 -17.07 19.28
C TYR A 549 2.85 -18.15 19.78
N THR A 550 1.56 -17.89 19.67
CA THR A 550 0.52 -18.91 19.74
C THR A 550 -0.24 -18.94 18.43
N LEU A 551 -0.17 -20.08 17.75
CA LEU A 551 -0.96 -20.38 16.56
C LEU A 551 -2.23 -21.11 16.99
N THR A 552 -3.39 -20.63 16.55
CA THR A 552 -4.69 -21.27 16.71
C THR A 552 -5.26 -21.62 15.34
N ILE A 553 -5.68 -22.86 15.18
CA ILE A 553 -6.30 -23.37 13.96
C ILE A 553 -7.74 -23.76 14.28
N VAL A 554 -8.67 -23.32 13.44
CA VAL A 554 -10.05 -23.81 13.46
C VAL A 554 -10.27 -24.68 12.23
N ASP A 555 -10.65 -25.93 12.43
CA ASP A 555 -10.94 -26.84 11.33
C ASP A 555 -12.32 -26.58 10.69
N ARG A 556 -12.64 -27.33 9.63
CA ARG A 556 -13.93 -27.20 8.92
C ARG A 556 -15.13 -27.60 9.77
N ASN A 557 -14.92 -28.41 10.81
CA ASN A 557 -15.95 -28.82 11.77
C ASN A 557 -16.09 -27.81 12.93
N GLY A 558 -15.33 -26.71 12.92
CA GLY A 558 -15.35 -25.69 13.96
C GLY A 558 -14.53 -26.06 15.21
N ARG A 559 -13.78 -27.17 15.20
CA ARG A 559 -12.92 -27.57 16.32
C ARG A 559 -11.63 -26.77 16.31
N ARG A 560 -11.16 -26.40 17.50
CA ARG A 560 -9.95 -25.58 17.69
C ARG A 560 -8.74 -26.43 18.07
N GLY A 561 -7.60 -26.17 17.46
CA GLY A 561 -6.28 -26.62 17.89
C GLY A 561 -5.39 -25.42 18.20
N SER A 562 -4.38 -25.61 19.04
CA SER A 562 -3.41 -24.56 19.39
C SER A 562 -2.00 -25.12 19.48
N TYR A 563 -1.02 -24.29 19.11
CA TYR A 563 0.41 -24.59 19.07
C TYR A 563 1.19 -23.41 19.61
N ARG A 564 2.18 -23.68 20.46
CA ARG A 564 3.10 -22.69 21.02
C ARG A 564 4.49 -22.95 20.43
N PHE A 565 5.16 -21.89 19.98
CA PHE A 565 6.51 -21.99 19.42
C PHE A 565 7.25 -20.65 19.51
N THR A 566 8.58 -20.75 19.48
CA THR A 566 9.54 -19.65 19.38
C THR A 566 10.47 -20.00 18.21
N PRO A 567 10.53 -19.21 17.13
CA PRO A 567 11.31 -19.58 15.96
C PRO A 567 12.81 -19.79 16.23
N ASP A 568 13.42 -19.00 17.11
CA ASP A 568 14.85 -19.09 17.45
C ASP A 568 15.27 -20.38 18.17
N ASP A 569 14.33 -21.10 18.79
CA ASP A 569 14.61 -22.37 19.49
C ASP A 569 14.81 -23.54 18.51
N ILE A 570 14.83 -23.26 17.20
CA ILE A 570 14.66 -24.25 16.14
C ILE A 570 15.79 -24.08 15.13
N ASP A 571 16.58 -25.15 14.99
CA ASP A 571 17.69 -25.22 14.05
C ASP A 571 17.13 -25.21 12.62
N THR A 572 17.09 -24.04 12.00
CA THR A 572 16.51 -23.82 10.67
C THR A 572 17.63 -23.58 9.67
N ASP A 573 18.25 -24.66 9.20
CA ASP A 573 19.28 -24.60 8.14
C ASP A 573 18.79 -23.93 6.83
N GLU A 574 17.46 -23.72 6.66
CA GLU A 574 16.86 -23.15 5.44
C GLU A 574 15.86 -21.99 5.67
N GLY A 575 15.77 -21.40 6.87
CA GLY A 575 14.87 -20.25 7.14
C GLY A 575 13.36 -20.55 7.03
N VAL A 576 13.00 -21.83 6.94
CA VAL A 576 11.63 -22.33 6.90
C VAL A 576 11.33 -23.06 8.20
N TYR A 577 10.28 -22.66 8.89
CA TYR A 577 9.74 -23.42 10.01
C TYR A 577 8.50 -24.20 9.56
N GLU A 578 8.53 -25.53 9.70
CA GLU A 578 7.39 -26.41 9.44
C GLU A 578 6.81 -26.95 10.78
N PRO A 579 6.16 -26.10 11.61
CA PRO A 579 5.76 -26.49 12.97
C PRO A 579 4.73 -27.61 13.05
N ILE A 580 3.97 -27.83 11.98
CA ILE A 580 2.77 -28.65 12.05
C ILE A 580 2.85 -29.76 11.01
N ASP A 581 3.56 -30.83 11.37
CA ASP A 581 3.56 -32.10 10.63
C ASP A 581 2.13 -32.61 10.39
N ARG A 582 1.23 -32.37 11.36
CA ARG A 582 -0.21 -32.67 11.28
C ARG A 582 -1.04 -31.68 12.07
N THR A 583 -2.04 -31.10 11.42
CA THR A 583 -3.02 -30.20 12.06
C THR A 583 -3.97 -30.98 12.97
N GLU A 584 -3.54 -31.16 14.22
CA GLU A 584 -4.35 -31.64 15.34
C GLU A 584 -5.29 -30.54 15.87
N THR A 585 -6.58 -30.87 16.06
CA THR A 585 -7.56 -30.03 16.76
C THR A 585 -8.18 -30.82 17.93
N GLY A 586 -8.81 -30.11 18.87
CA GLY A 586 -9.46 -30.72 20.04
C GLY A 586 -8.67 -30.53 21.35
N LYS A 587 -9.23 -31.08 22.44
CA LYS A 587 -8.76 -30.85 23.82
C LYS A 587 -7.25 -31.07 24.01
N LEU A 588 -6.69 -32.16 23.47
CA LEU A 588 -5.29 -32.52 23.69
C LEU A 588 -4.31 -31.47 23.11
N SER A 589 -4.57 -30.97 21.89
CA SER A 589 -3.77 -29.90 21.28
C SER A 589 -3.82 -28.62 22.13
N LEU A 590 -5.01 -28.25 22.62
CA LEU A 590 -5.18 -27.09 23.49
C LEU A 590 -4.44 -27.23 24.82
N LEU A 591 -4.48 -28.42 25.44
CA LEU A 591 -3.78 -28.68 26.70
C LEU A 591 -2.26 -28.65 26.54
N ARG A 592 -1.72 -29.22 25.46
CA ARG A 592 -0.27 -29.16 25.15
C ARG A 592 0.21 -27.72 24.95
N SER A 593 -0.54 -26.92 24.20
CA SER A 593 -0.25 -25.49 24.01
C SER A 593 -0.34 -24.70 25.32
N LEU A 594 -1.38 -24.95 26.14
CA LEU A 594 -1.51 -24.35 27.47
C LEU A 594 -0.32 -24.71 28.37
N ARG A 595 0.11 -25.97 28.34
CA ARG A 595 1.24 -26.44 29.14
C ARG A 595 2.56 -25.75 28.78
N ALA A 596 2.81 -25.58 27.48
CA ALA A 596 3.98 -24.84 26.99
C ALA A 596 3.89 -23.37 27.45
N TYR A 597 2.75 -22.72 27.23
CA TYR A 597 2.51 -21.34 27.66
C TYR A 597 2.72 -21.13 29.16
N LEU A 598 2.22 -22.04 30.01
CA LEU A 598 2.45 -21.97 31.45
C LEU A 598 3.93 -22.14 31.83
N GLY A 599 4.70 -22.88 31.02
CA GLY A 599 6.15 -22.95 31.15
C GLY A 599 6.80 -21.57 31.01
N ASP A 600 6.40 -20.81 29.99
CA ASP A 600 6.87 -19.45 29.73
C ASP A 600 6.45 -18.49 30.85
N VAL A 601 5.19 -18.57 31.30
CA VAL A 601 4.70 -17.78 32.44
C VAL A 601 5.50 -18.07 33.70
N ARG A 602 5.87 -19.33 33.96
CA ARG A 602 6.69 -19.70 35.11
C ARG A 602 8.09 -19.08 35.02
N SER A 603 8.74 -19.14 33.86
CA SER A 603 10.04 -18.48 33.65
C SER A 603 9.92 -16.98 33.89
N LEU A 604 8.91 -16.33 33.30
CA LEU A 604 8.64 -14.91 33.46
C LEU A 604 8.39 -14.49 34.93
N THR A 605 7.66 -15.30 35.71
CA THR A 605 7.49 -15.04 37.15
C THR A 605 8.81 -15.11 37.93
N THR A 606 9.78 -15.87 37.46
CA THR A 606 11.10 -15.93 38.10
C THR A 606 11.93 -14.71 37.69
N ASP A 607 11.89 -14.34 36.42
CA ASP A 607 12.74 -13.28 35.85
C ASP A 607 12.30 -11.87 36.25
N LEU A 608 11.01 -11.66 36.55
CA LEU A 608 10.45 -10.36 36.94
C LEU A 608 10.46 -10.12 38.45
N ARG A 609 10.80 -11.13 39.26
CA ARG A 609 10.81 -10.99 40.72
C ARG A 609 11.96 -10.07 41.13
N GLU A 610 11.67 -9.15 42.03
CA GLU A 610 12.71 -8.29 42.61
C GLU A 610 13.64 -9.14 43.49
N ALA A 611 14.96 -8.92 43.36
CA ALA A 611 15.94 -9.62 44.18
C ALA A 611 15.79 -9.16 45.64
N ASP A 612 15.37 -10.07 46.52
CA ASP A 612 15.36 -9.83 47.95
C ASP A 612 16.77 -10.16 48.49
N ASP A 613 17.39 -9.23 49.21
CA ASP A 613 18.80 -9.25 49.67
C ASP A 613 19.12 -10.37 50.70
N GLY A 614 18.27 -11.39 50.85
CA GLY A 614 18.32 -12.32 52.00
C GLY A 614 17.95 -13.79 51.81
N ASP A 615 17.27 -14.23 50.75
CA ASP A 615 16.95 -15.66 50.58
C ASP A 615 16.75 -16.06 49.11
N THR A 616 17.75 -16.74 48.55
CA THR A 616 17.78 -17.18 47.15
C THR A 616 17.21 -18.58 46.93
N THR A 617 16.58 -19.19 47.94
CA THR A 617 16.23 -20.63 47.87
C THR A 617 14.73 -20.98 47.84
N GLU A 618 13.81 -20.07 48.20
CA GLU A 618 12.37 -20.34 48.10
C GLU A 618 11.71 -19.71 46.86
N ARG A 619 11.11 -20.53 45.98
CA ARG A 619 10.24 -20.05 44.88
C ARG A 619 9.10 -19.21 45.47
N GLY A 620 8.91 -17.99 44.98
CA GLY A 620 7.85 -17.08 45.43
C GLY A 620 6.42 -17.65 45.32
N PRO A 621 5.44 -17.10 46.06
CA PRO A 621 4.08 -17.65 46.17
C PRO A 621 3.33 -17.74 44.83
N VAL A 622 3.61 -16.84 43.88
CA VAL A 622 3.06 -16.86 42.52
C VAL A 622 3.64 -18.02 41.71
N ALA A 623 4.97 -18.15 41.66
CA ALA A 623 5.66 -19.21 40.91
C ALA A 623 5.26 -20.63 41.40
N ARG A 624 4.99 -20.80 42.70
CA ARG A 624 4.47 -22.06 43.27
C ARG A 624 3.08 -22.41 42.72
N ARG A 625 2.19 -21.43 42.59
CA ARG A 625 0.84 -21.64 42.05
C ARG A 625 0.84 -21.94 40.56
N VAL A 626 1.67 -21.25 39.80
CA VAL A 626 1.89 -21.58 38.37
C VAL A 626 2.45 -23.00 38.23
N THR A 627 3.35 -23.43 39.11
CA THR A 627 3.88 -24.81 39.11
C THR A 627 2.77 -25.84 39.38
N ARG A 628 1.87 -25.58 40.33
CA ARG A 628 0.72 -26.48 40.57
C ARG A 628 -0.27 -26.50 39.40
N ALA A 629 -0.52 -25.36 38.76
CA ALA A 629 -1.33 -25.31 37.55
C ALA A 629 -0.71 -26.14 36.41
N ILE A 630 0.61 -26.10 36.27
CA ILE A 630 1.37 -26.96 35.34
C ILE A 630 1.13 -28.45 35.65
N GLU A 631 1.27 -28.86 36.91
CA GLU A 631 1.07 -30.25 37.34
C GLU A 631 -0.35 -30.74 37.05
N ALA A 632 -1.36 -29.89 37.30
CA ALA A 632 -2.74 -30.19 36.98
C ALA A 632 -2.98 -30.30 35.46
N VAL A 633 -2.38 -29.42 34.64
CA VAL A 633 -2.46 -29.55 33.18
C VAL A 633 -1.76 -30.82 32.68
N ASP A 634 -0.63 -31.20 33.25
CA ASP A 634 0.08 -32.45 32.90
C ASP A 634 -0.80 -33.68 33.21
N ALA A 635 -1.53 -33.69 34.33
CA ALA A 635 -2.53 -34.72 34.65
C ALA A 635 -3.70 -34.72 33.65
N ALA A 636 -4.22 -33.54 33.29
CA ALA A 636 -5.27 -33.42 32.29
C ALA A 636 -4.86 -33.95 30.89
N ILE A 637 -3.59 -33.77 30.52
CA ILE A 637 -3.02 -34.33 29.28
C ILE A 637 -3.02 -35.86 29.34
N ALA A 638 -2.59 -36.45 30.46
CA ALA A 638 -2.58 -37.89 30.64
C ALA A 638 -4.01 -38.48 30.51
N ASP A 639 -4.98 -37.88 31.19
CA ASP A 639 -6.38 -38.30 31.11
C ASP A 639 -6.97 -38.12 29.71
N ALA A 640 -6.63 -37.04 29.02
CA ALA A 640 -7.08 -36.82 27.64
C ALA A 640 -6.52 -37.88 26.68
N LEU A 641 -5.27 -38.31 26.88
CA LEU A 641 -4.66 -39.42 26.12
C LEU A 641 -5.36 -40.76 26.41
N GLU A 642 -5.80 -40.97 27.66
CA GLU A 642 -6.60 -42.13 28.07
C GLU A 642 -8.10 -42.02 27.72
N ARG A 643 -8.49 -40.94 27.02
CA ARG A 643 -9.88 -40.63 26.64
C ARG A 643 -10.83 -40.41 27.81
N GLN A 644 -10.32 -39.99 28.96
CA GLN A 644 -11.08 -39.67 30.16
C GLN A 644 -11.46 -38.18 30.20
N ALA A 645 -12.38 -37.76 29.34
CA ALA A 645 -12.72 -36.34 29.17
C ALA A 645 -13.20 -35.65 30.47
N ALA A 646 -13.92 -36.36 31.34
CA ALA A 646 -14.42 -35.82 32.60
C ALA A 646 -13.28 -35.57 33.61
N ALA A 647 -12.38 -36.55 33.79
CA ALA A 647 -11.22 -36.42 34.67
C ALA A 647 -10.26 -35.31 34.17
N ALA A 648 -10.02 -35.25 32.85
CA ALA A 648 -9.28 -34.15 32.25
C ALA A 648 -9.92 -32.78 32.54
N ASN A 649 -11.25 -32.68 32.58
CA ASN A 649 -11.94 -31.43 32.91
C ASN A 649 -11.83 -31.04 34.39
N GLU A 650 -11.78 -32.03 35.29
CA GLU A 650 -11.56 -31.81 36.72
C GLU A 650 -10.17 -31.21 36.95
N HIS A 651 -9.13 -31.81 36.38
CA HIS A 651 -7.76 -31.28 36.46
C HIS A 651 -7.58 -29.91 35.79
N VAL A 652 -8.28 -29.64 34.68
CA VAL A 652 -8.27 -28.29 34.09
C VAL A 652 -8.93 -27.26 35.02
N THR A 653 -9.95 -27.67 35.79
CA THR A 653 -10.58 -26.79 36.78
C THR A 653 -9.63 -26.50 37.93
N GLU A 654 -8.91 -27.49 38.44
CA GLU A 654 -7.84 -27.29 39.43
C GLU A 654 -6.75 -26.33 38.93
N ALA A 655 -6.35 -26.45 37.67
CA ALA A 655 -5.40 -25.53 37.06
C ALA A 655 -5.93 -24.08 37.03
N ILE A 656 -7.20 -23.89 36.67
CA ILE A 656 -7.85 -22.57 36.68
C ILE A 656 -7.85 -21.97 38.10
N ASP A 657 -8.19 -22.76 39.12
CA ASP A 657 -8.22 -22.31 40.50
C ASP A 657 -6.83 -21.85 40.96
N HIS A 658 -5.79 -22.63 40.67
CA HIS A 658 -4.41 -22.25 40.98
C HIS A 658 -3.95 -20.97 40.26
N LEU A 659 -4.37 -20.76 39.01
CA LEU A 659 -4.05 -19.53 38.28
C LEU A 659 -4.81 -18.32 38.82
N ALA A 660 -6.07 -18.49 39.22
CA ALA A 660 -6.86 -17.44 39.85
C ALA A 660 -6.24 -17.00 41.18
N GLU A 661 -5.86 -17.97 42.03
CA GLU A 661 -5.13 -17.66 43.27
C GLU A 661 -3.80 -16.95 43.00
N ALA A 662 -3.11 -17.25 41.89
CA ALA A 662 -1.86 -16.58 41.53
C ALA A 662 -2.11 -15.10 41.16
N VAL A 663 -3.24 -14.80 40.52
CA VAL A 663 -3.68 -13.42 40.25
C VAL A 663 -3.99 -12.69 41.55
N ASP A 664 -4.71 -13.33 42.47
CA ASP A 664 -5.06 -12.72 43.76
C ASP A 664 -3.81 -12.34 44.57
N VAL A 665 -2.80 -13.20 44.58
CA VAL A 665 -1.50 -12.90 45.23
C VAL A 665 -0.76 -11.74 44.58
N LEU A 666 -0.80 -11.62 43.25
CA LEU A 666 -0.15 -10.49 42.55
C LEU A 666 -0.83 -9.16 42.82
N LEU A 667 -2.15 -9.17 43.07
CA LEU A 667 -2.94 -7.98 43.36
C LEU A 667 -2.93 -7.61 44.84
N ASP A 668 -2.33 -8.44 45.69
CA ASP A 668 -2.16 -8.18 47.12
C ASP A 668 -0.86 -7.39 47.37
N PRO A 669 -0.94 -6.12 47.80
CA PRO A 669 0.21 -5.25 48.01
C PRO A 669 1.19 -5.75 49.09
N GLU A 670 0.79 -6.67 49.97
CA GLU A 670 1.66 -7.18 51.03
C GLU A 670 2.53 -8.38 50.59
N THR A 671 2.26 -8.97 49.42
CA THR A 671 2.83 -10.29 49.05
C THR A 671 3.49 -10.37 47.68
N GLY A 672 3.50 -9.26 46.93
CA GLY A 672 3.93 -9.20 45.53
C GLY A 672 5.39 -9.56 45.29
N GLY A 673 6.36 -8.82 45.85
CA GLY A 673 7.78 -8.98 45.44
C GLY A 673 8.02 -8.74 43.95
N TYR A 674 7.12 -8.00 43.30
CA TYR A 674 7.12 -7.57 41.91
C TYR A 674 6.74 -6.09 41.87
N GLY A 675 7.40 -5.30 41.04
CA GLY A 675 6.98 -3.93 40.76
C GLY A 675 5.68 -3.86 39.93
N ASP A 676 5.05 -2.69 39.90
CA ASP A 676 3.73 -2.47 39.27
C ASP A 676 3.67 -2.89 37.79
N ALA A 677 4.73 -2.62 37.02
CA ALA A 677 4.83 -3.03 35.62
C ALA A 677 4.86 -4.56 35.46
N ALA A 678 5.60 -5.25 36.34
CA ALA A 678 5.66 -6.71 36.37
C ALA A 678 4.31 -7.31 36.78
N ILE A 679 3.63 -6.75 37.78
CA ILE A 679 2.28 -7.17 38.18
C ILE A 679 1.33 -7.06 37.00
N THR A 680 1.34 -5.93 36.28
CA THR A 680 0.47 -5.69 35.11
C THR A 680 0.63 -6.79 34.06
N VAL A 681 1.86 -7.14 33.70
CA VAL A 681 2.13 -8.19 32.70
C VAL A 681 1.79 -9.59 33.21
N LEU A 682 2.17 -9.93 34.45
CA LEU A 682 1.91 -11.25 35.01
C LEU A 682 0.41 -11.51 35.18
N VAL A 683 -0.35 -10.53 35.66
CA VAL A 683 -1.82 -10.64 35.77
C VAL A 683 -2.44 -10.87 34.38
N ARG A 684 -1.98 -10.15 33.35
CA ARG A 684 -2.44 -10.36 31.97
C ARG A 684 -2.14 -11.78 31.50
N ARG A 685 -0.90 -12.26 31.65
CA ARG A 685 -0.47 -13.61 31.27
C ARG A 685 -1.29 -14.70 31.96
N LEU A 686 -1.52 -14.57 33.25
CA LEU A 686 -2.32 -15.53 34.03
C LEU A 686 -3.79 -15.54 33.58
N ARG A 687 -4.38 -14.37 33.31
CA ARG A 687 -5.75 -14.28 32.76
C ARG A 687 -5.84 -14.91 31.37
N THR A 688 -4.83 -14.72 30.52
CA THR A 688 -4.73 -15.41 29.22
C THR A 688 -4.65 -16.93 29.41
N ALA A 689 -3.86 -17.42 30.37
CA ALA A 689 -3.78 -18.86 30.69
C ALA A 689 -5.14 -19.41 31.16
N ILE A 690 -5.86 -18.69 32.01
CA ILE A 690 -7.22 -19.06 32.46
C ILE A 690 -8.17 -19.19 31.26
N GLY A 691 -8.23 -18.20 30.37
CA GLY A 691 -9.10 -18.26 29.18
C GLY A 691 -8.75 -19.43 28.24
N ARG A 692 -7.47 -19.77 28.11
CA ARG A 692 -7.02 -20.96 27.36
C ARG A 692 -7.46 -22.26 28.04
N ALA A 693 -7.34 -22.35 29.36
CA ALA A 693 -7.80 -23.48 30.15
C ALA A 693 -9.32 -23.68 30.04
N GLU A 694 -10.11 -22.61 30.11
CA GLU A 694 -11.57 -22.65 29.91
C GLU A 694 -11.94 -23.13 28.50
N THR A 695 -11.20 -22.68 27.49
CA THR A 695 -11.36 -23.15 26.10
C THR A 695 -11.05 -24.64 26.00
N ALA A 696 -9.95 -25.11 26.61
CA ALA A 696 -9.62 -26.53 26.64
C ALA A 696 -10.68 -27.38 27.37
N ARG A 697 -11.20 -26.90 28.50
CA ARG A 697 -12.25 -27.58 29.29
C ARG A 697 -13.54 -27.76 28.48
N SER A 698 -14.00 -26.70 27.82
CA SER A 698 -15.23 -26.71 27.00
C SER A 698 -15.11 -27.47 25.68
N THR A 699 -13.88 -27.73 25.21
CA THR A 699 -13.63 -28.48 23.98
C THR A 699 -13.70 -29.99 24.23
N GLY A 700 -14.37 -30.73 23.35
CA GLY A 700 -14.41 -32.19 23.38
C GLY A 700 -13.06 -32.86 23.05
N LEU A 701 -12.96 -34.16 23.33
CA LEU A 701 -11.90 -34.98 22.74
C LEU A 701 -12.10 -35.05 21.22
N ALA A 702 -11.01 -35.14 20.47
CA ALA A 702 -11.12 -35.38 19.03
C ALA A 702 -11.66 -36.79 18.78
N ASP A 703 -12.72 -36.91 17.99
CA ASP A 703 -13.10 -38.16 17.35
C ASP A 703 -11.97 -38.52 16.37
N GLN A 704 -11.38 -39.71 16.54
CA GLN A 704 -10.42 -40.27 15.59
C GLN A 704 -11.14 -41.04 14.50
#